data_AF-A0A9N9BGZ8-F1
#
_entry.id   AF-A0A9N9BGZ8-F1
#
_cell.length_a   1.000
_cell.length_b   1.000
_cell.length_c   1.000
_cell.angle_alpha   90.00
_cell.angle_beta   90.00
_cell.angle_gamma   90.00
#
_symmetry.space_group_name_H-M   'P 1'
#
loop_
_entity.id
_entity.type
_entity.pdbx_description
1 polymer ?
#
loop_
_entity_poly.entity_id
_entity_poly.type
_entity_poly.pdbx_seq_one_letter_code
_entity_poly.pdbx_strand_id
1 'polypeptide(L)'
;MDKILEGLLTSAHNEHVKKKLVEKITATPYNMPNEDWKLLCDFSYDLIKEQITPLHAEIGDYILAWIARCQERIYLDHFNSETLENRLTHAISSIYKNLRAVVKVIKHKNDISIYALDKETVERDFQLLKVLTEKYFFLCKGRHDWQILFVFIFNDLPRLIPTERNVVIQMLINGLANLTNESMEVDFVKKSVTLIEMLWNESTETISFSIREIFEKLTASSQCSNAIAVLIGKIPIENKIVILPYLQQMPHEDISRLEIGIQRMVEMMKNPDSKNIGNWIIELMNALGKINHDMLTSITNKCVPILFKYLYNRKSRENALLILKYMLLGCRGYDVFRTILTMVPDVLDIISSEDDQREILLEFSTLVQCLMYRFPGYIAQYDIISQKLESLKLPTVEQKEIMSILQKNAWNKMFSADVSKTTTPRYSKPKKKVGLQNLGNTCFMNSVLQALFNTAEFRRRILRTSRNRTSTLYQLQQCFQSLESDKSYISPSALLETLPKWLNNGRQQDCHEFLKQQLTSNKRQRLDDPNNHISFDQLDDNEIPISPFGGVLVNTIECLSCGTESKTKEEFHDLTLSLQIESSSKNLSFSDLLSEFFSPEKLNDDNQYHCEKCRGLCDALKTTRIMVPPKYLILSLNRFEYNKRYAKRIKIMTHVTIQETLSLSYIAKSDRRTSKVDSNGTKHKINQYVNGDIGGKRNGVNGNSNGITNGVTNGDSIDNDKIYKEINGNTRISGKGDIKMEWAEYDLSAIVIHSGSSAEYGHYYTYAKDEGDDTWWYFNDNFVNTTSLRNIISEGVDYRYDTPYLFFFRQKTMINNNLGQLVTSS
;
A
#
# COMPACT_ATOMS: atom_id res chain seq x y z
N MET A 1 -0.52 -73.08 -6.68
CA MET A 1 -0.78 -71.84 -7.47
C MET A 1 -0.24 -70.62 -6.72
N ASP A 2 -0.64 -70.47 -5.47
CA ASP A 2 0.06 -69.73 -4.41
C ASP A 2 1.59 -69.65 -4.59
N LYS A 3 2.31 -70.78 -4.75
CA LYS A 3 3.77 -70.79 -4.94
C LYS A 3 4.25 -70.14 -6.23
N ILE A 4 3.47 -70.24 -7.31
CA ILE A 4 3.78 -69.59 -8.59
C ILE A 4 3.61 -68.08 -8.44
N LEU A 5 2.55 -67.65 -7.75
CA LEU A 5 2.27 -66.24 -7.48
C LEU A 5 3.32 -65.64 -6.54
N GLU A 6 3.74 -66.37 -5.52
CA GLU A 6 4.84 -66.01 -4.62
C GLU A 6 6.15 -65.82 -5.41
N GLY A 7 6.50 -66.78 -6.28
CA GLY A 7 7.65 -66.67 -7.18
C GLY A 7 7.54 -65.49 -8.16
N LEU A 8 6.34 -65.22 -8.68
CA LEU A 8 6.08 -64.09 -9.56
C LEU A 8 6.26 -62.76 -8.84
N LEU A 9 5.72 -62.62 -7.62
CA LEU A 9 5.81 -61.40 -6.83
C LEU A 9 7.25 -61.09 -6.40
N THR A 10 8.03 -62.12 -6.09
CA THR A 10 9.47 -62.01 -5.74
C THR A 10 10.39 -61.85 -6.96
N SER A 11 9.90 -62.09 -8.18
CA SER A 11 10.69 -61.94 -9.40
C SER A 11 11.11 -60.50 -9.71
N ALA A 12 12.13 -60.33 -10.56
CA ALA A 12 12.62 -59.03 -11.03
C ALA A 12 11.77 -58.39 -12.14
N HIS A 13 10.63 -58.98 -12.51
CA HIS A 13 9.74 -58.40 -13.52
C HIS A 13 9.14 -57.06 -13.04
N ASN A 14 8.83 -56.16 -13.98
CA ASN A 14 8.15 -54.91 -13.64
C ASN A 14 6.68 -55.16 -13.23
N GLU A 15 6.08 -54.18 -12.54
CA GLU A 15 4.73 -54.33 -11.99
C GLU A 15 3.67 -54.61 -13.06
N HIS A 16 3.79 -54.00 -14.25
CA HIS A 16 2.85 -54.19 -15.34
C HIS A 16 2.85 -55.64 -15.85
N VAL A 17 4.03 -56.23 -16.03
CA VAL A 17 4.19 -57.64 -16.44
C VAL A 17 3.64 -58.58 -15.38
N LYS A 18 3.93 -58.32 -14.09
CA LYS A 18 3.38 -59.11 -12.98
C LYS A 18 1.84 -59.11 -13.02
N LYS A 19 1.20 -57.95 -13.14
CA LYS A 19 -0.26 -57.82 -13.25
C LYS A 19 -0.82 -58.60 -14.45
N LYS A 20 -0.24 -58.43 -15.64
CA LYS A 20 -0.67 -59.13 -16.86
C LYS A 20 -0.55 -60.65 -16.75
N LEU A 21 0.49 -61.14 -16.08
CA LEU A 21 0.66 -62.57 -15.82
C LEU A 21 -0.38 -63.09 -14.84
N VAL A 22 -0.69 -62.36 -13.77
CA VAL A 22 -1.78 -62.71 -12.85
C VAL A 22 -3.12 -62.75 -13.57
N GLU A 23 -3.46 -61.74 -14.38
CA GLU A 23 -4.68 -61.71 -15.20
C GLU A 23 -4.78 -62.92 -16.14
N LYS A 24 -3.66 -63.32 -16.75
CA LYS A 24 -3.62 -64.48 -17.64
C LYS A 24 -3.77 -65.79 -16.86
N ILE A 25 -3.18 -65.86 -15.67
CA ILE A 25 -3.30 -67.01 -14.77
C ILE A 25 -4.75 -67.19 -14.35
N THR A 26 -5.48 -66.12 -14.01
CA THR A 26 -6.88 -66.18 -13.56
C THR A 26 -7.92 -66.25 -14.69
N ALA A 27 -7.52 -66.11 -15.96
CA ALA A 27 -8.42 -66.13 -17.11
C ALA A 27 -8.98 -67.53 -17.45
N THR A 28 -8.30 -68.61 -17.05
CA THR A 28 -8.73 -69.98 -17.32
C THR A 28 -9.47 -70.59 -16.13
N PRO A 29 -10.62 -71.26 -16.33
CA PRO A 29 -11.30 -71.99 -15.27
C PRO A 29 -10.47 -73.21 -14.86
N TYR A 30 -10.07 -73.28 -13.59
CA TYR A 30 -9.37 -74.43 -13.03
C TYR A 30 -10.30 -75.29 -12.18
N ASN A 31 -10.13 -76.60 -12.29
CA ASN A 31 -10.70 -77.57 -11.35
C ASN A 31 -9.60 -77.96 -10.34
N MET A 32 -9.42 -77.16 -9.29
CA MET A 32 -8.48 -77.44 -8.19
C MET A 32 -9.23 -78.08 -7.01
N PRO A 33 -8.60 -78.97 -6.24
CA PRO A 33 -9.13 -79.48 -4.97
C PRO A 33 -9.55 -78.35 -4.01
N ASN A 34 -10.57 -78.60 -3.17
CA ASN A 34 -11.07 -77.61 -2.22
C ASN A 34 -9.98 -77.08 -1.25
N GLU A 35 -9.03 -77.92 -0.85
CA GLU A 35 -7.92 -77.52 0.02
C GLU A 35 -6.96 -76.52 -0.67
N ASP A 36 -6.71 -76.69 -1.97
CA ASP A 36 -5.86 -75.77 -2.74
C ASP A 36 -6.53 -74.39 -2.90
N TRP A 37 -7.86 -74.36 -3.01
CA TRP A 37 -8.63 -73.11 -3.00
C TRP A 37 -8.53 -72.39 -1.66
N LYS A 38 -8.61 -73.12 -0.53
CA LYS A 38 -8.44 -72.55 0.81
C LYS A 38 -7.03 -71.98 1.02
N LEU A 39 -5.99 -72.70 0.57
CA LEU A 39 -4.61 -72.19 0.60
C LEU A 39 -4.46 -70.90 -0.20
N LEU A 40 -5.15 -70.79 -1.34
CA LEU A 40 -5.14 -69.58 -2.14
C LEU A 40 -5.91 -68.42 -1.48
N CYS A 41 -7.00 -68.72 -0.75
CA CYS A 41 -7.69 -67.74 0.10
C CYS A 41 -6.75 -67.18 1.18
N ASP A 42 -6.04 -68.05 1.92
CA ASP A 42 -5.11 -67.61 2.97
C ASP A 42 -3.92 -66.84 2.39
N PHE A 43 -3.34 -67.31 1.28
CA PHE A 43 -2.27 -66.58 0.58
C PHE A 43 -2.72 -65.18 0.16
N SER A 44 -3.89 -65.07 -0.46
CA SER A 44 -4.42 -63.77 -0.92
C SER A 44 -4.76 -62.84 0.26
N TYR A 45 -5.28 -63.41 1.35
CA TYR A 45 -5.53 -62.68 2.60
C TYR A 45 -4.23 -62.13 3.18
N ASP A 46 -3.18 -62.94 3.27
CA ASP A 46 -1.89 -62.54 3.84
C ASP A 46 -1.17 -61.48 2.98
N LEU A 47 -1.31 -61.55 1.65
CA LEU A 47 -0.81 -60.49 0.75
C LEU A 47 -1.43 -59.12 1.06
N ILE A 48 -2.74 -59.07 1.30
CA ILE A 48 -3.46 -57.84 1.66
C ILE A 48 -3.08 -57.40 3.07
N LYS A 49 -3.06 -58.34 4.02
CA LYS A 49 -2.77 -58.10 5.44
C LYS A 49 -1.38 -57.49 5.64
N GLU A 50 -0.35 -58.12 5.08
CA GLU A 50 1.03 -57.68 5.28
C GLU A 50 1.39 -56.47 4.42
N GLN A 51 0.81 -56.34 3.22
CA GLN A 51 1.04 -55.22 2.29
C GLN A 51 2.53 -54.85 2.15
N ILE A 52 3.37 -55.84 1.83
CA ILE A 52 4.82 -55.64 1.65
C ILE A 52 5.10 -54.55 0.60
N THR A 53 4.30 -54.54 -0.48
CA THR A 53 4.23 -53.41 -1.42
C THR A 53 2.77 -53.15 -1.83
N PRO A 54 2.43 -51.97 -2.38
CA PRO A 54 1.09 -51.69 -2.91
C PRO A 54 0.62 -52.74 -3.94
N LEU A 55 1.54 -53.20 -4.79
CA LEU A 55 1.27 -54.26 -5.77
C LEU A 55 0.85 -55.58 -5.13
N HIS A 56 1.44 -55.97 -3.99
CA HIS A 56 1.06 -57.21 -3.30
C HIS A 56 -0.40 -57.16 -2.84
N ALA A 57 -0.82 -56.04 -2.24
CA ALA A 57 -2.21 -55.87 -1.81
C ALA A 57 -3.19 -55.80 -2.99
N GLU A 58 -2.81 -55.16 -4.10
CA GLU A 58 -3.64 -55.09 -5.32
C GLU A 58 -3.84 -56.48 -5.95
N ILE A 59 -2.76 -57.27 -6.06
CA ILE A 59 -2.83 -58.65 -6.57
C ILE A 59 -3.60 -59.55 -5.62
N GLY A 60 -3.38 -59.42 -4.30
CA GLY A 60 -4.14 -60.15 -3.29
C GLY A 60 -5.64 -59.87 -3.38
N ASP A 61 -6.04 -58.59 -3.47
CA ASP A 61 -7.46 -58.19 -3.62
C ASP A 61 -8.06 -58.73 -4.92
N TYR A 62 -7.32 -58.66 -6.03
CA TYR A 62 -7.76 -59.20 -7.33
C TYR A 62 -7.99 -60.71 -7.30
N ILE A 63 -7.05 -61.48 -6.73
CA ILE A 63 -7.18 -62.95 -6.63
C ILE A 63 -8.31 -63.31 -5.68
N LEU A 64 -8.43 -62.62 -4.55
CA LEU A 64 -9.51 -62.83 -3.58
C LEU A 64 -10.88 -62.63 -4.24
N ALA A 65 -11.04 -61.56 -5.03
CA ALA A 65 -12.25 -61.28 -5.80
C ALA A 65 -12.53 -62.33 -6.89
N TRP A 66 -11.48 -62.90 -7.48
CA TRP A 66 -11.59 -63.97 -8.47
C TRP A 66 -12.06 -65.28 -7.83
N ILE A 67 -11.48 -65.67 -6.69
CA ILE A 67 -11.90 -66.86 -5.93
C ILE A 67 -13.37 -66.72 -5.52
N ALA A 68 -13.75 -65.55 -5.01
CA ALA A 68 -15.12 -65.28 -4.58
C ALA A 68 -16.14 -65.54 -5.71
N ARG A 69 -15.81 -65.15 -6.95
CA ARG A 69 -16.68 -65.35 -8.14
C ARG A 69 -16.65 -66.77 -8.68
N CYS A 70 -15.49 -67.44 -8.66
CA CYS A 70 -15.33 -68.76 -9.25
C CYS A 70 -15.73 -69.90 -8.30
N GLN A 71 -15.62 -69.70 -6.99
CA GLN A 71 -15.83 -70.71 -5.95
C GLN A 71 -16.57 -70.12 -4.74
N GLU A 72 -17.79 -69.62 -4.97
CA GLU A 72 -18.62 -68.92 -3.98
C GLU A 72 -18.74 -69.69 -2.65
N ARG A 73 -19.11 -70.98 -2.68
CA ARG A 73 -19.33 -71.78 -1.47
C ARG A 73 -18.04 -71.99 -0.65
N ILE A 74 -16.94 -72.34 -1.32
CA ILE A 74 -15.64 -72.50 -0.65
C ILE A 74 -15.21 -71.19 -0.01
N TYR A 75 -15.42 -70.06 -0.70
CA TYR A 75 -15.08 -68.74 -0.20
C TYR A 75 -15.92 -68.35 1.03
N LEU A 76 -17.24 -68.53 0.98
CA LEU A 76 -18.14 -68.22 2.10
C LEU A 76 -17.87 -69.12 3.32
N ASP A 77 -17.61 -70.41 3.11
CA ASP A 77 -17.31 -71.38 4.17
C ASP A 77 -15.95 -71.09 4.84
N HIS A 78 -14.92 -70.76 4.04
CA HIS A 78 -13.57 -70.42 4.52
C HIS A 78 -13.56 -69.11 5.32
N PHE A 79 -14.32 -68.11 4.88
CA PHE A 79 -14.47 -66.82 5.53
C PHE A 79 -15.80 -66.68 6.27
N ASN A 80 -16.16 -67.68 7.08
CA ASN A 80 -17.35 -67.62 7.93
C ASN A 80 -17.20 -66.65 9.11
N SER A 81 -18.31 -66.28 9.77
CA SER A 81 -18.30 -65.27 10.83
C SER A 81 -17.35 -65.58 11.99
N GLU A 82 -17.20 -66.85 12.38
CA GLU A 82 -16.29 -67.26 13.47
C GLU A 82 -14.82 -67.05 13.08
N THR A 83 -14.44 -67.42 11.86
CA THR A 83 -13.07 -67.20 11.36
C THR A 83 -12.73 -65.71 11.27
N LEU A 84 -13.69 -64.87 10.89
CA LEU A 84 -13.51 -63.41 10.83
C LEU A 84 -13.37 -62.80 12.23
N GLU A 85 -14.21 -63.22 13.19
CA GLU A 85 -14.16 -62.77 14.58
C GLU A 85 -12.81 -63.14 15.24
N ASN A 86 -12.32 -64.35 15.02
CA ASN A 86 -11.00 -64.78 15.51
C ASN A 86 -9.86 -63.93 14.95
N ARG A 87 -9.88 -63.62 13.65
CA ARG A 87 -8.88 -62.74 13.00
C ARG A 87 -8.94 -61.29 13.48
N LEU A 88 -10.07 -60.87 14.04
CA LEU A 88 -10.30 -59.52 14.58
C LEU A 88 -10.07 -59.40 16.10
N THR A 89 -9.84 -60.50 16.81
CA THR A 89 -9.66 -60.52 18.28
C THR A 89 -8.17 -60.48 18.66
N HIS A 90 -7.48 -59.39 18.32
CA HIS A 90 -6.04 -59.24 18.52
C HIS A 90 -5.62 -57.85 19.03
N ALA A 91 -4.36 -57.71 19.47
CA ALA A 91 -3.79 -56.43 19.91
C ALA A 91 -3.75 -55.37 18.78
N ILE A 92 -3.65 -54.08 19.17
CA ILE A 92 -3.75 -52.93 18.26
C ILE A 92 -2.78 -52.99 17.05
N SER A 93 -1.57 -53.51 17.24
CA SER A 93 -0.58 -53.66 16.15
C SER A 93 -0.98 -54.72 15.11
N SER A 94 -1.71 -55.76 15.52
CA SER A 94 -2.16 -56.85 14.65
C SER A 94 -3.53 -56.55 14.02
N ILE A 95 -4.43 -55.94 14.79
CA ILE A 95 -5.79 -55.62 14.31
C ILE A 95 -5.78 -54.64 13.14
N TYR A 96 -4.85 -53.68 13.09
CA TYR A 96 -4.67 -52.78 11.96
C TYR A 96 -4.52 -53.52 10.62
N LYS A 97 -3.66 -54.54 10.60
CA LYS A 97 -3.39 -55.37 9.41
C LYS A 97 -4.58 -56.27 9.06
N ASN A 98 -5.18 -56.90 10.07
CA ASN A 98 -6.32 -57.81 9.84
C ASN A 98 -7.56 -57.05 9.38
N LEU A 99 -7.82 -55.85 9.91
CA LEU A 99 -8.94 -55.02 9.51
C LEU A 99 -8.89 -54.67 8.02
N ARG A 100 -7.69 -54.34 7.51
CA ARG A 100 -7.44 -54.10 6.08
C ARG A 100 -7.88 -55.27 5.20
N ALA A 101 -7.50 -56.50 5.56
CA ALA A 101 -7.81 -57.68 4.78
C ALA A 101 -9.28 -58.13 4.94
N VAL A 102 -9.82 -58.10 6.15
CA VAL A 102 -11.20 -58.51 6.43
C VAL A 102 -12.23 -57.63 5.72
N VAL A 103 -11.95 -56.33 5.59
CA VAL A 103 -12.81 -55.40 4.82
C VAL A 103 -12.93 -55.84 3.36
N LYS A 104 -11.81 -56.22 2.72
CA LYS A 104 -11.83 -56.75 1.35
C LYS A 104 -12.59 -58.07 1.27
N VAL A 105 -12.41 -58.95 2.25
CA VAL A 105 -13.14 -60.22 2.32
C VAL A 105 -14.64 -59.97 2.34
N ILE A 106 -15.13 -59.15 3.27
CA ILE A 106 -16.56 -58.84 3.44
C ILE A 106 -17.11 -58.11 2.21
N LYS A 107 -16.34 -57.21 1.58
CA LYS A 107 -16.72 -56.57 0.31
C LYS A 107 -17.03 -57.61 -0.76
N HIS A 108 -16.13 -58.56 -1.00
CA HIS A 108 -16.36 -59.61 -1.99
C HIS A 108 -17.47 -60.59 -1.58
N LYS A 109 -17.63 -60.89 -0.28
CA LYS A 109 -18.80 -61.65 0.22
C LYS A 109 -20.11 -60.95 -0.15
N ASN A 110 -20.17 -59.63 0.04
CA ASN A 110 -21.34 -58.83 -0.30
C ASN A 110 -21.63 -58.84 -1.81
N ASP A 111 -20.59 -58.78 -2.65
CA ASP A 111 -20.73 -58.77 -4.11
C ASP A 111 -21.27 -60.10 -4.68
N ILE A 112 -21.04 -61.23 -4.01
CA ILE A 112 -21.45 -62.56 -4.48
C ILE A 112 -22.70 -63.13 -3.78
N SER A 113 -23.16 -62.54 -2.67
CA SER A 113 -24.25 -63.09 -1.87
C SER A 113 -25.62 -62.92 -2.55
N ILE A 114 -26.06 -63.96 -3.28
CA ILE A 114 -27.33 -63.95 -4.02
C ILE A 114 -28.50 -64.43 -3.13
N TYR A 115 -28.28 -65.45 -2.29
CA TYR A 115 -29.32 -66.09 -1.47
C TYR A 115 -29.61 -65.34 -0.16
N ALA A 116 -30.82 -65.51 0.38
CA ALA A 116 -31.27 -64.82 1.59
C ALA A 116 -30.44 -65.18 2.84
N LEU A 117 -30.11 -66.47 3.03
CA LEU A 117 -29.32 -66.94 4.18
C LEU A 117 -27.87 -66.40 4.15
N ASP A 118 -27.27 -66.35 2.96
CA ASP A 118 -25.93 -65.80 2.76
C ASP A 118 -25.93 -64.28 3.07
N LYS A 119 -27.00 -63.56 2.70
CA LYS A 119 -27.18 -62.13 3.04
C LYS A 119 -27.31 -61.86 4.53
N GLU A 120 -28.00 -62.71 5.30
CA GLU A 120 -28.08 -62.56 6.76
C GLU A 120 -26.71 -62.73 7.42
N THR A 121 -25.92 -63.69 6.93
CA THR A 121 -24.55 -63.93 7.41
C THR A 121 -23.64 -62.75 7.09
N VAL A 122 -23.71 -62.22 5.87
CA VAL A 122 -22.96 -61.02 5.49
C VAL A 122 -23.37 -59.81 6.33
N GLU A 123 -24.67 -59.64 6.64
CA GLU A 123 -25.12 -58.55 7.49
C GLU A 123 -24.58 -58.68 8.93
N ARG A 124 -24.53 -59.90 9.49
CA ARG A 124 -23.89 -60.15 10.79
C ARG A 124 -22.41 -59.74 10.77
N ASP A 125 -21.68 -60.11 9.73
CA ASP A 125 -20.27 -59.76 9.57
C ASP A 125 -20.07 -58.24 9.44
N PHE A 126 -20.97 -57.56 8.73
CA PHE A 126 -21.00 -56.10 8.65
C PHE A 126 -21.20 -55.44 10.02
N GLN A 127 -22.12 -55.94 10.85
CA GLN A 127 -22.36 -55.39 12.17
C GLN A 127 -21.13 -55.54 13.08
N LEU A 128 -20.47 -56.71 13.06
CA LEU A 128 -19.21 -56.93 13.77
C LEU A 128 -18.14 -55.93 13.31
N LEU A 129 -17.96 -55.81 12.00
CA LEU A 129 -16.98 -54.91 11.41
C LEU A 129 -17.28 -53.44 11.74
N LYS A 130 -18.55 -53.05 11.75
CA LYS A 130 -18.99 -51.69 12.09
C LYS A 130 -18.62 -51.34 13.54
N VAL A 131 -18.96 -52.20 14.50
CA VAL A 131 -18.63 -51.97 15.93
C VAL A 131 -17.13 -51.80 16.12
N LEU A 132 -16.32 -52.66 15.50
CA LEU A 132 -14.86 -52.59 15.61
C LEU A 132 -14.29 -51.36 14.90
N THR A 133 -14.75 -51.07 13.68
CA THR A 133 -14.29 -49.91 12.91
C THR A 133 -14.61 -48.61 13.64
N GLU A 134 -15.82 -48.45 14.19
CA GLU A 134 -16.18 -47.28 15.00
C GLU A 134 -15.32 -47.18 16.27
N LYS A 135 -15.13 -48.27 17.01
CA LYS A 135 -14.27 -48.30 18.20
C LYS A 135 -12.85 -47.82 17.88
N TYR A 136 -12.22 -48.38 16.86
CA TYR A 136 -10.85 -48.01 16.50
C TYR A 136 -10.76 -46.64 15.82
N PHE A 137 -11.80 -46.20 15.12
CA PHE A 137 -11.87 -44.85 14.57
C PHE A 137 -11.73 -43.81 15.67
N PHE A 138 -12.54 -43.89 16.73
CA PHE A 138 -12.45 -42.92 17.83
C PHE A 138 -11.13 -43.00 18.61
N LEU A 139 -10.53 -44.19 18.71
CA LEU A 139 -9.23 -44.38 19.36
C LEU A 139 -8.04 -43.86 18.53
N CYS A 140 -8.09 -44.00 17.20
CA CYS A 140 -6.91 -43.87 16.34
C CYS A 140 -7.02 -42.81 15.22
N LYS A 141 -8.14 -42.08 15.10
CA LYS A 141 -8.35 -41.04 14.07
C LYS A 141 -7.26 -39.96 13.97
N GLY A 142 -6.44 -39.77 15.00
CA GLY A 142 -5.32 -38.83 15.02
C GLY A 142 -4.02 -39.36 14.39
N ARG A 143 -3.91 -40.66 14.09
CA ARG A 143 -2.70 -41.27 13.54
C ARG A 143 -2.78 -41.43 12.02
N HIS A 144 -1.75 -41.00 11.29
CA HIS A 144 -1.72 -41.01 9.82
C HIS A 144 -1.91 -42.41 9.21
N ASP A 145 -1.25 -43.42 9.77
CA ASP A 145 -1.36 -44.81 9.33
C ASP A 145 -2.81 -45.34 9.40
N TRP A 146 -3.53 -44.96 10.45
CA TRP A 146 -4.95 -45.27 10.63
C TRP A 146 -5.87 -44.43 9.75
N GLN A 147 -5.56 -43.15 9.54
CA GLN A 147 -6.32 -42.30 8.62
C GLN A 147 -6.31 -42.88 7.20
N ILE A 148 -5.14 -43.30 6.71
CA ILE A 148 -5.03 -44.01 5.43
C ILE A 148 -5.91 -45.25 5.44
N LEU A 149 -5.82 -46.10 6.48
CA LEU A 149 -6.65 -47.30 6.55
C LEU A 149 -8.15 -46.97 6.49
N PHE A 150 -8.64 -46.02 7.29
CA PHE A 150 -10.05 -45.63 7.30
C PHE A 150 -10.53 -45.07 5.96
N VAL A 151 -9.72 -44.27 5.28
CA VAL A 151 -10.04 -43.76 3.93
C VAL A 151 -10.29 -44.91 2.97
N PHE A 152 -9.44 -45.94 2.98
CA PHE A 152 -9.62 -47.11 2.11
C PHE A 152 -10.83 -47.95 2.52
N ILE A 153 -11.01 -48.18 3.83
CA ILE A 153 -12.16 -48.93 4.36
C ILE A 153 -13.48 -48.26 3.97
N PHE A 154 -13.60 -46.95 4.16
CA PHE A 154 -14.83 -46.22 3.86
C PHE A 154 -15.10 -46.10 2.36
N ASN A 155 -14.07 -46.11 1.52
CA ASN A 155 -14.26 -46.18 0.06
C ASN A 155 -14.73 -47.57 -0.38
N ASP A 156 -14.17 -48.63 0.20
CA ASP A 156 -14.55 -50.00 -0.14
C ASP A 156 -15.94 -50.36 0.39
N LEU A 157 -16.27 -49.92 1.61
CA LEU A 157 -17.53 -50.20 2.29
C LEU A 157 -18.08 -48.93 2.99
N PRO A 158 -18.77 -48.02 2.25
CA PRO A 158 -19.32 -46.78 2.80
C PRO A 158 -20.28 -46.95 3.98
N ARG A 159 -20.93 -48.12 4.10
CA ARG A 159 -21.82 -48.47 5.24
C ARG A 159 -21.11 -48.45 6.61
N LEU A 160 -19.78 -48.52 6.63
CA LEU A 160 -18.95 -48.51 7.84
C LEU A 160 -18.59 -47.11 8.33
N ILE A 161 -18.98 -46.05 7.60
CA ILE A 161 -18.70 -44.68 8.01
C ILE A 161 -19.44 -44.38 9.33
N PRO A 162 -18.75 -43.91 10.37
CA PRO A 162 -19.35 -43.56 11.66
C PRO A 162 -20.50 -42.55 11.51
N THR A 163 -21.53 -42.69 12.35
CA THR A 163 -22.72 -41.81 12.33
C THR A 163 -22.38 -40.32 12.51
N GLU A 164 -21.35 -40.01 13.30
CA GLU A 164 -20.83 -38.64 13.48
C GLU A 164 -20.06 -38.14 12.24
N ARG A 165 -20.79 -37.77 11.18
CA ARG A 165 -20.21 -37.36 9.88
C ARG A 165 -19.18 -36.25 9.99
N ASN A 166 -19.42 -35.25 10.84
CA ASN A 166 -18.50 -34.13 11.04
C ASN A 166 -17.14 -34.57 11.57
N VAL A 167 -17.09 -35.58 12.45
CA VAL A 167 -15.82 -36.11 12.97
C VAL A 167 -15.04 -36.85 11.88
N VAL A 168 -15.75 -37.55 10.98
CA VAL A 168 -15.14 -38.19 9.81
C VAL A 168 -14.58 -37.13 8.85
N ILE A 169 -15.37 -36.12 8.52
CA ILE A 169 -14.94 -35.00 7.67
C ILE A 169 -13.71 -34.31 8.26
N GLN A 170 -13.72 -34.03 9.57
CA GLN A 170 -12.59 -33.42 10.26
C GLN A 170 -11.33 -34.29 10.18
N MET A 171 -11.46 -35.62 10.36
CA MET A 171 -10.34 -36.55 10.17
C MET A 171 -9.80 -36.48 8.73
N LEU A 172 -10.68 -36.50 7.72
CA LEU A 172 -10.29 -36.46 6.31
C LEU A 172 -9.59 -35.14 5.96
N ILE A 173 -10.13 -34.00 6.39
CA ILE A 173 -9.52 -32.67 6.19
C ILE A 173 -8.17 -32.58 6.90
N ASN A 174 -8.06 -33.04 8.15
CA ASN A 174 -6.79 -33.06 8.88
C ASN A 174 -5.75 -33.96 8.20
N GLY A 175 -6.17 -35.12 7.68
CA GLY A 175 -5.31 -36.01 6.92
C GLY A 175 -4.76 -35.31 5.68
N LEU A 176 -5.63 -34.66 4.89
CA LEU A 176 -5.23 -33.87 3.73
C LEU A 176 -4.31 -32.70 4.09
N ALA A 177 -4.59 -31.99 5.19
CA ALA A 177 -3.85 -30.81 5.63
C ALA A 177 -2.40 -31.11 6.02
N ASN A 178 -2.16 -32.29 6.61
CA ASN A 178 -0.89 -32.66 7.23
C ASN A 178 0.01 -33.52 6.33
N LEU A 179 -0.34 -33.70 5.05
CA LEU A 179 0.47 -34.48 4.11
C LEU A 179 1.84 -33.84 3.87
N THR A 180 2.90 -34.60 4.14
CA THR A 180 4.29 -34.19 3.92
C THR A 180 4.79 -34.48 2.50
N ASN A 181 4.24 -35.50 1.83
CA ASN A 181 4.60 -35.85 0.45
C ASN A 181 3.38 -36.19 -0.41
N GLU A 182 2.81 -35.16 -1.03
CA GLU A 182 1.62 -35.24 -1.90
C GLU A 182 1.82 -36.18 -3.10
N SER A 183 3.04 -36.27 -3.63
CA SER A 183 3.35 -37.05 -4.84
C SER A 183 3.29 -38.56 -4.61
N MET A 184 3.51 -39.01 -3.37
CA MET A 184 3.50 -40.43 -3.00
C MET A 184 2.11 -40.92 -2.56
N GLU A 185 1.19 -40.01 -2.21
CA GLU A 185 -0.10 -40.34 -1.62
C GLU A 185 -1.30 -39.87 -2.48
N VAL A 186 -1.15 -39.90 -3.80
CA VAL A 186 -2.18 -39.45 -4.77
C VAL A 186 -3.52 -40.19 -4.59
N ASP A 187 -3.49 -41.51 -4.32
CA ASP A 187 -4.70 -42.31 -4.12
C ASP A 187 -5.43 -41.94 -2.83
N PHE A 188 -4.69 -41.65 -1.75
CA PHE A 188 -5.26 -41.17 -0.48
C PHE A 188 -5.95 -39.82 -0.67
N VAL A 189 -5.33 -38.87 -1.39
CA VAL A 189 -5.93 -37.56 -1.67
C VAL A 189 -7.25 -37.72 -2.44
N LYS A 190 -7.23 -38.49 -3.54
CA LYS A 190 -8.42 -38.71 -4.37
C LYS A 190 -9.56 -39.35 -3.57
N LYS A 191 -9.26 -40.43 -2.85
CA LYS A 191 -10.23 -41.16 -2.03
C LYS A 191 -10.78 -40.35 -0.87
N SER A 192 -9.97 -39.54 -0.20
CA SER A 192 -10.44 -38.61 0.84
C SER A 192 -11.41 -37.58 0.27
N VAL A 193 -11.08 -36.98 -0.87
CA VAL A 193 -11.95 -35.99 -1.53
C VAL A 193 -13.27 -36.63 -1.95
N THR A 194 -13.25 -37.82 -2.55
CA THR A 194 -14.47 -38.54 -2.95
C THR A 194 -15.37 -38.86 -1.75
N LEU A 195 -14.80 -39.27 -0.61
CA LEU A 195 -15.59 -39.50 0.61
C LEU A 195 -16.24 -38.23 1.12
N ILE A 196 -15.51 -37.11 1.13
CA ILE A 196 -16.08 -35.83 1.56
C ILE A 196 -17.20 -35.40 0.60
N GLU A 197 -17.02 -35.51 -0.72
CA GLU A 197 -18.06 -35.22 -1.72
C GLU A 197 -19.31 -36.10 -1.51
N MET A 198 -19.12 -37.38 -1.20
CA MET A 198 -20.24 -38.28 -0.87
C MET A 198 -20.98 -37.83 0.39
N LEU A 199 -20.27 -37.42 1.44
CA LEU A 199 -20.87 -36.93 2.68
C LEU A 199 -21.60 -35.59 2.49
N TRP A 200 -21.13 -34.74 1.59
CA TRP A 200 -21.82 -33.51 1.21
C TRP A 200 -23.20 -33.74 0.60
N ASN A 201 -23.37 -34.85 -0.13
CA ASN A 201 -24.66 -35.22 -0.70
C ASN A 201 -25.68 -35.67 0.36
N GLU A 202 -25.23 -36.02 1.58
CA GLU A 202 -26.13 -36.40 2.67
C GLU A 202 -26.79 -35.17 3.35
N SER A 203 -26.06 -34.05 3.48
CA SER A 203 -26.57 -32.82 4.12
C SER A 203 -25.75 -31.57 3.79
N THR A 204 -26.42 -30.45 3.52
CA THR A 204 -25.78 -29.13 3.30
C THR A 204 -25.04 -28.58 4.53
N GLU A 205 -25.38 -29.06 5.73
CA GLU A 205 -24.67 -28.68 6.96
C GLU A 205 -23.23 -29.21 6.97
N THR A 206 -22.99 -30.38 6.36
CA THR A 206 -21.65 -30.97 6.27
C THR A 206 -20.72 -30.18 5.36
N ILE A 207 -21.26 -29.56 4.29
CA ILE A 207 -20.51 -28.63 3.42
C ILE A 207 -20.09 -27.41 4.24
N SER A 208 -21.04 -26.83 4.97
CA SER A 208 -20.81 -25.65 5.82
C SER A 208 -19.74 -25.93 6.89
N PHE A 209 -19.80 -27.12 7.51
CA PHE A 209 -18.79 -27.59 8.46
C PHE A 209 -17.42 -27.76 7.79
N SER A 210 -17.37 -28.40 6.61
CA SER A 210 -16.13 -28.61 5.85
C SER A 210 -15.44 -27.29 5.49
N ILE A 211 -16.21 -26.28 5.06
CA ILE A 211 -15.68 -24.95 4.75
C ILE A 211 -15.00 -24.33 5.98
N ARG A 212 -15.63 -24.42 7.17
CA ARG A 212 -15.06 -23.88 8.41
C ARG A 212 -13.77 -24.59 8.81
N GLU A 213 -13.77 -25.92 8.76
CA GLU A 213 -12.58 -26.73 9.05
C GLU A 213 -11.43 -26.43 8.09
N ILE A 214 -11.70 -26.29 6.79
CA ILE A 214 -10.69 -25.90 5.80
C ILE A 214 -10.09 -24.54 6.14
N PHE A 215 -10.92 -23.53 6.47
CA PHE A 215 -10.43 -22.22 6.86
C PHE A 215 -9.57 -22.25 8.12
N GLU A 216 -9.96 -23.05 9.11
CA GLU A 216 -9.15 -23.26 10.32
C GLU A 216 -7.76 -23.81 9.97
N LYS A 217 -7.67 -24.83 9.10
CA LYS A 217 -6.35 -25.37 8.68
C LYS A 217 -5.55 -24.40 7.82
N LEU A 218 -6.21 -23.63 6.96
CA LEU A 218 -5.52 -22.63 6.13
C LEU A 218 -4.94 -21.49 6.97
N THR A 219 -5.63 -21.07 8.04
CA THR A 219 -5.21 -19.95 8.91
C THR A 219 -4.30 -20.37 10.07
N ALA A 220 -4.12 -21.68 10.29
CA ALA A 220 -3.21 -22.20 11.30
C ALA A 220 -1.75 -21.79 11.04
N SER A 221 -0.97 -21.59 12.11
CA SER A 221 0.46 -21.22 12.01
C SER A 221 1.32 -22.33 11.39
N SER A 222 0.93 -23.60 11.55
CA SER A 222 1.61 -24.76 10.97
C SER A 222 1.47 -24.80 9.45
N GLN A 223 2.42 -25.44 8.77
CA GLN A 223 2.35 -25.66 7.31
C GLN A 223 1.08 -26.44 6.96
N CYS A 224 0.50 -26.13 5.81
CA CYS A 224 -0.70 -26.76 5.27
C CYS A 224 -0.38 -27.31 3.88
N SER A 225 -0.66 -28.59 3.66
CA SER A 225 -0.42 -29.28 2.39
C SER A 225 -1.28 -28.71 1.25
N ASN A 226 -0.74 -28.69 0.02
CA ASN A 226 -1.48 -28.27 -1.17
C ASN A 226 -2.53 -29.30 -1.61
N ALA A 227 -2.58 -30.48 -0.99
CA ALA A 227 -3.65 -31.45 -1.22
C ALA A 227 -5.04 -30.90 -0.91
N ILE A 228 -5.16 -29.94 0.04
CA ILE A 228 -6.43 -29.25 0.33
C ILE A 228 -6.96 -28.51 -0.91
N ALA A 229 -6.09 -28.04 -1.81
CA ALA A 229 -6.50 -27.33 -3.02
C ALA A 229 -7.45 -28.16 -3.89
N VAL A 230 -7.27 -29.48 -3.94
CA VAL A 230 -8.13 -30.41 -4.65
C VAL A 230 -9.53 -30.40 -4.04
N LEU A 231 -9.62 -30.42 -2.70
CA LEU A 231 -10.89 -30.37 -1.99
C LEU A 231 -11.60 -29.01 -2.19
N ILE A 232 -10.88 -27.89 -2.07
CA ILE A 232 -11.44 -26.55 -2.33
C ILE A 232 -12.01 -26.46 -3.75
N GLY A 233 -11.31 -27.06 -4.73
CA GLY A 233 -11.77 -27.12 -6.11
C GLY A 233 -13.13 -27.81 -6.29
N LYS A 234 -13.50 -28.73 -5.40
CA LYS A 234 -14.78 -29.47 -5.44
C LYS A 234 -15.94 -28.77 -4.72
N ILE A 235 -15.68 -27.79 -3.85
CA ILE A 235 -16.75 -27.14 -3.09
C ILE A 235 -17.63 -26.31 -4.05
N PRO A 236 -18.96 -26.55 -4.12
CA PRO A 236 -19.86 -25.75 -4.93
C PRO A 236 -19.86 -24.27 -4.50
N ILE A 237 -19.68 -23.35 -5.45
CA ILE A 237 -19.56 -21.92 -5.16
C ILE A 237 -20.84 -21.32 -4.55
N GLU A 238 -21.98 -21.96 -4.73
CA GLU A 238 -23.28 -21.60 -4.15
C GLU A 238 -23.23 -21.55 -2.62
N ASN A 239 -22.37 -22.37 -1.99
CA ASN A 239 -22.20 -22.41 -0.54
C ASN A 239 -21.36 -21.25 0.03
N LYS A 240 -20.94 -20.28 -0.79
CA LYS A 240 -20.21 -19.07 -0.34
C LYS A 240 -20.94 -18.24 0.72
N ILE A 241 -22.27 -18.39 0.82
CA ILE A 241 -23.10 -17.71 1.82
C ILE A 241 -22.66 -17.97 3.27
N VAL A 242 -21.94 -19.07 3.51
CA VAL A 242 -21.44 -19.46 4.84
C VAL A 242 -20.26 -18.60 5.30
N ILE A 243 -19.49 -18.01 4.37
CA ILE A 243 -18.25 -17.29 4.68
C ILE A 243 -18.52 -16.07 5.56
N LEU A 244 -19.42 -15.17 5.15
CA LEU A 244 -19.63 -13.90 5.85
C LEU A 244 -20.12 -14.08 7.30
N PRO A 245 -21.15 -14.90 7.58
CA PRO A 245 -21.57 -15.17 8.95
C PRO A 245 -20.47 -15.81 9.81
N TYR A 246 -19.64 -16.68 9.22
CA TYR A 246 -18.52 -17.29 9.92
C TYR A 246 -17.47 -16.25 10.33
N LEU A 247 -17.03 -15.40 9.38
CA LEU A 247 -16.04 -14.36 9.68
C LEU A 247 -16.54 -13.34 10.71
N GLN A 248 -17.84 -13.02 10.72
CA GLN A 248 -18.44 -12.11 11.70
C GLN A 248 -18.45 -12.67 13.13
N GLN A 249 -18.37 -14.00 13.28
CA GLN A 249 -18.32 -14.68 14.58
C GLN A 249 -16.87 -14.92 15.05
N MET A 250 -15.87 -14.69 14.21
CA MET A 250 -14.46 -14.91 14.57
C MET A 250 -13.92 -13.79 15.46
N PRO A 251 -13.05 -14.11 16.44
CA PRO A 251 -12.30 -13.11 17.19
C PRO A 251 -11.41 -12.26 16.27
N HIS A 252 -11.20 -10.98 16.62
CA HIS A 252 -10.35 -10.07 15.84
C HIS A 252 -8.91 -10.58 15.63
N GLU A 253 -8.35 -11.30 16.61
CA GLU A 253 -7.00 -11.90 16.50
C GLU A 253 -6.93 -12.97 15.41
N ASP A 254 -7.99 -13.77 15.23
CA ASP A 254 -8.04 -14.81 14.22
C ASP A 254 -8.35 -14.24 12.83
N ILE A 255 -9.09 -13.14 12.74
CA ILE A 255 -9.31 -12.41 11.47
C ILE A 255 -7.96 -12.01 10.87
N SER A 256 -6.99 -11.60 11.70
CA SER A 256 -5.64 -11.23 11.22
C SER A 256 -4.89 -12.41 10.57
N ARG A 257 -5.22 -13.65 10.93
CA ARG A 257 -4.63 -14.87 10.34
C ARG A 257 -5.20 -15.22 8.96
N LEU A 258 -6.33 -14.61 8.56
CA LEU A 258 -6.92 -14.81 7.23
C LEU A 258 -5.98 -14.36 6.09
N GLU A 259 -5.05 -13.45 6.36
CA GLU A 259 -4.04 -13.04 5.36
C GLU A 259 -3.15 -14.22 5.00
N ILE A 260 -2.73 -15.02 5.99
CA ILE A 260 -1.95 -16.25 5.79
C ILE A 260 -2.78 -17.26 5.00
N GLY A 261 -4.06 -17.43 5.38
CA GLY A 261 -4.96 -18.35 4.69
C GLY A 261 -5.14 -18.00 3.20
N ILE A 262 -5.39 -16.73 2.88
CA ILE A 262 -5.53 -16.26 1.48
C ILE A 262 -4.22 -16.43 0.73
N GLN A 263 -3.08 -16.09 1.34
CA GLN A 263 -1.77 -16.28 0.71
C GLN A 263 -1.52 -17.76 0.36
N ARG A 264 -1.85 -18.69 1.26
CA ARG A 264 -1.75 -20.14 1.00
C ARG A 264 -2.67 -20.58 -0.13
N MET A 265 -3.92 -20.10 -0.16
CA MET A 265 -4.84 -20.39 -1.27
C MET A 265 -4.28 -19.90 -2.62
N VAL A 266 -3.62 -18.73 -2.64
CA VAL A 266 -2.93 -18.23 -3.83
C VAL A 266 -1.77 -19.17 -4.21
N GLU A 267 -0.94 -19.59 -3.25
CA GLU A 267 0.17 -20.52 -3.51
C GLU A 267 -0.30 -21.88 -4.05
N MET A 268 -1.44 -22.37 -3.55
CA MET A 268 -2.09 -23.62 -3.95
C MET A 268 -2.61 -23.62 -5.40
N MET A 269 -2.74 -22.47 -6.05
CA MET A 269 -3.17 -22.36 -7.46
C MET A 269 -2.23 -23.05 -8.46
N LYS A 270 -1.01 -23.40 -8.05
CA LYS A 270 -0.12 -24.25 -8.85
C LYS A 270 -0.71 -25.63 -9.13
N ASN A 271 -1.63 -26.10 -8.28
CA ASN A 271 -2.27 -27.39 -8.43
C ASN A 271 -3.34 -27.35 -9.55
N PRO A 272 -3.22 -28.15 -10.62
CA PRO A 272 -4.13 -28.11 -11.76
C PRO A 272 -5.59 -28.50 -11.44
N ASP A 273 -5.82 -29.20 -10.32
CA ASP A 273 -7.16 -29.66 -9.94
C ASP A 273 -7.96 -28.61 -9.12
N SER A 274 -7.39 -27.43 -8.90
CA SER A 274 -7.98 -26.35 -8.07
C SER A 274 -8.93 -25.41 -8.82
N LYS A 275 -9.81 -25.95 -9.70
CA LYS A 275 -10.59 -25.15 -10.68
C LYS A 275 -11.37 -23.95 -10.11
N ASN A 276 -11.87 -24.02 -8.88
CA ASN A 276 -12.68 -22.96 -8.26
C ASN A 276 -11.95 -22.08 -7.23
N ILE A 277 -10.66 -22.31 -7.00
CA ILE A 277 -9.94 -21.65 -5.89
C ILE A 277 -9.94 -20.12 -6.04
N GLY A 278 -9.87 -19.59 -7.27
CA GLY A 278 -9.91 -18.14 -7.51
C GLY A 278 -11.23 -17.49 -7.11
N ASN A 279 -12.37 -18.16 -7.38
CA ASN A 279 -13.68 -17.69 -6.95
C ASN A 279 -13.79 -17.67 -5.42
N TRP A 280 -13.31 -18.71 -4.74
CA TRP A 280 -13.30 -18.75 -3.28
C TRP A 280 -12.41 -17.68 -2.65
N ILE A 281 -11.23 -17.39 -3.24
CA ILE A 281 -10.38 -16.28 -2.81
C ILE A 281 -11.12 -14.95 -2.93
N ILE A 282 -11.78 -14.68 -4.06
CA ILE A 282 -12.56 -13.44 -4.25
C ILE A 282 -13.69 -13.33 -3.25
N GLU A 283 -14.44 -14.39 -2.99
CA GLU A 283 -15.55 -14.36 -2.04
C GLU A 283 -15.06 -14.17 -0.59
N LEU A 284 -13.93 -14.77 -0.23
CA LEU A 284 -13.29 -14.53 1.06
C LEU A 284 -12.83 -13.07 1.20
N MET A 285 -12.23 -12.50 0.15
CA MET A 285 -11.85 -11.09 0.14
C MET A 285 -13.06 -10.15 0.16
N ASN A 286 -14.15 -10.48 -0.52
CA ASN A 286 -15.41 -9.72 -0.45
C ASN A 286 -15.99 -9.71 0.97
N ALA A 287 -15.97 -10.86 1.63
CA ALA A 287 -16.43 -10.99 3.01
C ALA A 287 -15.51 -10.23 3.97
N LEU A 288 -14.18 -10.36 3.81
CA LEU A 288 -13.18 -9.66 4.62
C LEU A 288 -13.27 -8.14 4.45
N GLY A 289 -13.50 -7.65 3.23
CA GLY A 289 -13.70 -6.24 2.96
C GLY A 289 -14.85 -5.63 3.76
N LYS A 290 -15.88 -6.41 4.11
CA LYS A 290 -17.01 -5.91 4.92
C LYS A 290 -16.65 -5.75 6.39
N ILE A 291 -15.50 -6.28 6.82
CA ILE A 291 -15.07 -6.37 8.21
C ILE A 291 -13.82 -5.53 8.45
N ASN A 292 -12.79 -5.66 7.61
CA ASN A 292 -11.51 -4.95 7.73
C ASN A 292 -10.92 -4.63 6.35
N HIS A 293 -11.04 -3.37 5.94
CA HIS A 293 -10.55 -2.89 4.64
C HIS A 293 -9.03 -2.79 4.55
N ASP A 294 -8.33 -2.42 5.62
CA ASP A 294 -6.87 -2.22 5.61
C ASP A 294 -6.13 -3.53 5.30
N MET A 295 -6.70 -4.64 5.77
CA MET A 295 -6.18 -5.99 5.52
C MET A 295 -6.21 -6.36 4.03
N LEU A 296 -7.19 -5.88 3.26
CA LEU A 296 -7.26 -6.13 1.82
C LEU A 296 -6.07 -5.52 1.07
N THR A 297 -5.63 -4.33 1.49
CA THR A 297 -4.45 -3.68 0.92
C THR A 297 -3.19 -4.49 1.23
N SER A 298 -3.02 -4.93 2.48
CA SER A 298 -1.88 -5.79 2.88
C SER A 298 -1.82 -7.09 2.06
N ILE A 299 -2.95 -7.80 1.96
CA ILE A 299 -3.06 -9.04 1.18
C ILE A 299 -2.72 -8.78 -0.30
N THR A 300 -3.24 -7.69 -0.87
CA THR A 300 -2.99 -7.31 -2.27
C THR A 300 -1.50 -7.08 -2.52
N ASN A 301 -0.84 -6.34 -1.62
CA ASN A 301 0.59 -6.07 -1.73
C ASN A 301 1.45 -7.34 -1.73
N LYS A 302 1.06 -8.36 -0.94
CA LYS A 302 1.78 -9.64 -0.86
C LYS A 302 1.45 -10.59 -2.02
N CYS A 303 0.19 -10.66 -2.43
CA CYS A 303 -0.28 -11.67 -3.38
C CYS A 303 -0.09 -11.29 -4.85
N VAL A 304 -0.24 -10.02 -5.22
CA VAL A 304 -0.19 -9.60 -6.64
C VAL A 304 1.13 -9.96 -7.33
N PRO A 305 2.32 -9.77 -6.71
CA PRO A 305 3.59 -10.19 -7.34
C PRO A 305 3.65 -11.71 -7.60
N ILE A 306 3.05 -12.52 -6.73
CA ILE A 306 2.97 -13.98 -6.88
C ILE A 306 2.01 -14.33 -8.03
N LEU A 307 0.83 -13.71 -8.05
CA LEU A 307 -0.19 -13.92 -9.07
C LEU A 307 0.30 -13.53 -10.48
N PHE A 308 1.10 -12.46 -10.61
CA PHE A 308 1.71 -12.09 -11.89
C PHE A 308 2.66 -13.16 -12.42
N LYS A 309 3.41 -13.85 -11.55
CA LYS A 309 4.23 -15.01 -11.95
C LYS A 309 3.39 -16.18 -12.45
N TYR A 310 2.15 -16.32 -11.97
CA TYR A 310 1.23 -17.36 -12.45
C TYR A 310 0.58 -17.07 -13.79
N LEU A 311 0.65 -15.84 -14.30
CA LEU A 311 0.24 -15.53 -15.67
C LEU A 311 1.14 -16.18 -16.72
N TYR A 312 2.40 -16.45 -16.37
CA TYR A 312 3.36 -17.17 -17.22
C TYR A 312 3.00 -18.65 -17.41
N ASN A 313 2.21 -19.23 -16.50
CA ASN A 313 1.82 -20.63 -16.57
C ASN A 313 0.37 -20.75 -17.05
N ARG A 314 0.19 -21.40 -18.21
CA ARG A 314 -1.11 -21.59 -18.88
C ARG A 314 -2.20 -22.17 -17.97
N LYS A 315 -1.87 -23.12 -17.09
CA LYS A 315 -2.89 -23.79 -16.24
C LYS A 315 -3.43 -22.91 -15.11
N SER A 316 -2.62 -21.96 -14.61
CA SER A 316 -2.98 -21.08 -13.50
C SER A 316 -3.48 -19.70 -13.96
N ARG A 317 -3.31 -19.38 -15.25
CA ARG A 317 -3.51 -18.05 -15.82
C ARG A 317 -4.92 -17.50 -15.61
N GLU A 318 -5.95 -18.33 -15.83
CA GLU A 318 -7.35 -17.93 -15.69
C GLU A 318 -7.69 -17.51 -14.26
N ASN A 319 -7.40 -18.37 -13.28
CA ASN A 319 -7.59 -18.04 -11.86
C ASN A 319 -6.73 -16.84 -11.43
N ALA A 320 -5.50 -16.74 -11.93
CA ALA A 320 -4.61 -15.63 -11.58
C ALA A 320 -5.16 -14.30 -12.10
N LEU A 321 -5.61 -14.26 -13.35
CA LEU A 321 -6.21 -13.07 -13.96
C LEU A 321 -7.50 -12.66 -13.25
N LEU A 322 -8.35 -13.63 -12.91
CA LEU A 322 -9.59 -13.41 -12.16
C LEU A 322 -9.32 -12.69 -10.83
N ILE A 323 -8.37 -13.18 -10.03
CA ILE A 323 -8.00 -12.58 -8.73
C ILE A 323 -7.31 -11.22 -8.94
N LEU A 324 -6.42 -11.10 -9.92
CA LEU A 324 -5.74 -9.84 -10.23
C LEU A 324 -6.73 -8.75 -10.64
N LYS A 325 -7.72 -9.06 -11.47
CA LYS A 325 -8.79 -8.13 -11.88
C LYS A 325 -9.56 -7.63 -10.65
N TYR A 326 -9.87 -8.53 -9.71
CA TYR A 326 -10.53 -8.16 -8.47
C TYR A 326 -9.67 -7.22 -7.61
N MET A 327 -8.42 -7.62 -7.32
CA MET A 327 -7.49 -6.88 -6.46
C MET A 327 -7.08 -5.53 -7.05
N LEU A 328 -6.62 -5.51 -8.30
CA LEU A 328 -6.00 -4.32 -8.91
C LEU A 328 -7.02 -3.24 -9.30
N LEU A 329 -8.24 -3.63 -9.71
CA LEU A 329 -9.30 -2.64 -9.97
C LEU A 329 -9.87 -2.04 -8.68
N GLY A 330 -9.73 -2.74 -7.54
CA GLY A 330 -10.11 -2.24 -6.22
C GLY A 330 -9.00 -1.43 -5.53
N CYS A 331 -7.73 -1.71 -5.86
CA CYS A 331 -6.58 -1.09 -5.22
C CYS A 331 -6.54 0.43 -5.44
N ARG A 332 -6.17 1.18 -4.39
CA ARG A 332 -6.00 2.64 -4.44
C ARG A 332 -4.54 3.09 -4.42
N GLY A 333 -3.63 2.20 -4.01
CA GLY A 333 -2.18 2.46 -3.94
C GLY A 333 -1.46 2.13 -5.25
N TYR A 334 -0.41 2.88 -5.55
CA TYR A 334 0.39 2.71 -6.78
C TYR A 334 1.56 1.72 -6.62
N ASP A 335 1.94 1.35 -5.38
CA ASP A 335 3.13 0.56 -5.08
C ASP A 335 3.11 -0.82 -5.77
N VAL A 336 1.99 -1.53 -5.64
CA VAL A 336 1.84 -2.86 -6.24
C VAL A 336 1.88 -2.78 -7.75
N PHE A 337 1.13 -1.83 -8.32
CA PHE A 337 1.08 -1.65 -9.76
C PHE A 337 2.46 -1.35 -10.35
N ARG A 338 3.28 -0.55 -9.64
CA ARG A 338 4.66 -0.29 -10.04
C ARG A 338 5.52 -1.57 -10.08
N THR A 339 5.38 -2.47 -9.10
CA THR A 339 6.18 -3.70 -9.05
C THR A 339 5.92 -4.64 -10.22
N ILE A 340 4.71 -4.61 -10.78
CA ILE A 340 4.29 -5.48 -11.88
C ILE A 340 4.40 -4.82 -13.26
N LEU A 341 4.54 -3.49 -13.33
CA LEU A 341 4.49 -2.73 -14.59
C LEU A 341 5.55 -3.18 -15.61
N THR A 342 6.75 -3.52 -15.14
CA THR A 342 7.84 -4.00 -16.02
C THR A 342 7.60 -5.41 -16.55
N MET A 343 6.74 -6.20 -15.90
CA MET A 343 6.41 -7.57 -16.31
C MET A 343 5.28 -7.63 -17.34
N VAL A 344 4.52 -6.53 -17.52
CA VAL A 344 3.34 -6.49 -18.39
C VAL A 344 3.67 -6.82 -19.86
N PRO A 345 4.71 -6.24 -20.49
CA PRO A 345 5.05 -6.55 -21.88
C PRO A 345 5.36 -8.03 -22.12
N ASP A 346 6.14 -8.64 -21.21
CA ASP A 346 6.53 -10.05 -21.31
C ASP A 346 5.32 -10.99 -21.19
N VAL A 347 4.38 -10.67 -20.29
CA VAL A 347 3.13 -11.43 -20.15
C VAL A 347 2.25 -11.30 -21.41
N LEU A 348 2.16 -10.10 -22.00
CA LEU A 348 1.44 -9.92 -23.27
C LEU A 348 2.03 -10.79 -24.38
N ASP A 349 3.36 -10.86 -24.48
CA ASP A 349 4.05 -11.69 -25.47
C ASP A 349 3.71 -13.17 -25.30
N ILE A 350 3.88 -13.69 -24.08
CA ILE A 350 3.64 -15.11 -23.79
C ILE A 350 2.19 -15.50 -24.12
N ILE A 351 1.21 -14.70 -23.67
CA ILE A 351 -0.20 -15.01 -23.93
C ILE A 351 -0.52 -14.87 -25.43
N SER A 352 0.04 -13.87 -26.11
CA SER A 352 -0.20 -13.65 -27.55
C SER A 352 0.40 -14.72 -28.46
N SER A 353 1.41 -15.47 -27.99
CA SER A 353 1.98 -16.60 -28.71
C SER A 353 1.07 -17.84 -28.74
N GLU A 354 0.00 -17.86 -27.93
CA GLU A 354 -0.94 -18.96 -27.78
C GLU A 354 -2.30 -18.59 -28.41
N ASP A 355 -2.57 -19.07 -29.63
CA ASP A 355 -3.77 -18.71 -30.42
C ASP A 355 -5.11 -18.99 -29.70
N ASP A 356 -5.16 -20.02 -28.84
CA ASP A 356 -6.36 -20.43 -28.11
C ASP A 356 -6.65 -19.58 -26.85
N GLN A 357 -5.80 -18.61 -26.53
CA GLN A 357 -5.88 -17.80 -25.30
C GLN A 357 -6.27 -16.34 -25.57
N ARG A 358 -6.86 -16.07 -26.74
CA ARG A 358 -7.20 -14.72 -27.18
C ARG A 358 -8.16 -13.98 -26.22
N GLU A 359 -9.11 -14.69 -25.61
CA GLU A 359 -10.03 -14.09 -24.63
C GLU A 359 -9.29 -13.60 -23.38
N ILE A 360 -8.37 -14.40 -22.85
CA ILE A 360 -7.53 -14.05 -21.69
C ILE A 360 -6.59 -12.88 -22.04
N LEU A 361 -6.05 -12.85 -23.27
CA LEU A 361 -5.25 -11.72 -23.75
C LEU A 361 -6.06 -10.42 -23.77
N LEU A 362 -7.30 -10.47 -24.27
CA LEU A 362 -8.20 -9.33 -24.31
C LEU A 362 -8.55 -8.85 -22.89
N GLU A 363 -8.88 -9.76 -21.98
CA GLU A 363 -9.18 -9.43 -20.59
C GLU A 363 -7.98 -8.80 -19.87
N PHE A 364 -6.78 -9.38 -20.03
CA PHE A 364 -5.56 -8.84 -19.45
C PHE A 364 -5.22 -7.46 -20.01
N SER A 365 -5.36 -7.28 -21.33
CA SER A 365 -5.14 -5.98 -21.97
C SER A 365 -6.10 -4.91 -21.47
N THR A 366 -7.37 -5.27 -21.24
CA THR A 366 -8.40 -4.39 -20.67
C THR A 366 -8.04 -3.99 -19.24
N LEU A 367 -7.60 -4.95 -18.42
CA LEU A 367 -7.13 -4.70 -17.06
C LEU A 367 -5.95 -3.70 -17.06
N VAL A 368 -4.94 -3.94 -17.91
CA VAL A 368 -3.78 -3.05 -18.03
C VAL A 368 -4.19 -1.64 -18.43
N GLN A 369 -5.06 -1.48 -19.44
CA GLN A 369 -5.57 -0.17 -19.86
C GLN A 369 -6.35 0.54 -18.73
N CYS A 370 -7.16 -0.20 -17.95
CA CYS A 370 -7.83 0.36 -16.79
C CYS A 370 -6.84 0.86 -15.73
N LEU A 371 -5.75 0.15 -15.50
CA LEU A 371 -4.72 0.54 -14.53
C LEU A 371 -3.89 1.73 -15.01
N MET A 372 -3.53 1.77 -16.29
CA MET A 372 -2.86 2.91 -16.92
C MET A 372 -3.69 4.18 -16.80
N TYR A 373 -5.01 4.07 -17.00
CA TYR A 373 -5.94 5.18 -16.81
C TYR A 373 -6.08 5.60 -15.34
N ARG A 374 -6.16 4.62 -14.42
CA ARG A 374 -6.37 4.85 -12.98
C ARG A 374 -5.15 5.44 -12.27
N PHE A 375 -3.94 5.12 -12.74
CA PHE A 375 -2.67 5.53 -12.15
C PHE A 375 -1.82 6.31 -13.17
N PRO A 376 -2.14 7.58 -13.45
CA PRO A 376 -1.32 8.40 -14.34
C PRO A 376 0.06 8.64 -13.70
N GLY A 377 1.15 8.61 -14.50
CA GLY A 377 2.50 8.97 -14.01
C GLY A 377 3.69 8.20 -14.62
N TYR A 378 3.46 7.14 -15.39
CA TYR A 378 4.53 6.26 -15.90
C TYR A 378 4.65 6.31 -17.43
N ILE A 379 4.82 7.52 -17.98
CA ILE A 379 4.75 7.80 -19.43
C ILE A 379 5.66 6.85 -20.24
N ALA A 380 6.94 6.72 -19.86
CA ALA A 380 7.89 5.89 -20.61
C ALA A 380 7.51 4.40 -20.66
N GLN A 381 7.03 3.85 -19.54
CA GLN A 381 6.55 2.46 -19.49
C GLN A 381 5.22 2.29 -20.23
N TYR A 382 4.34 3.29 -20.14
CA TYR A 382 3.06 3.30 -20.84
C TYR A 382 3.22 3.40 -22.34
N ASP A 383 4.22 4.12 -22.83
CA ASP A 383 4.53 4.17 -24.26
C ASP A 383 4.94 2.79 -24.78
N ILE A 384 5.81 2.07 -24.05
CA ILE A 384 6.22 0.70 -24.39
C ILE A 384 5.00 -0.23 -24.42
N ILE A 385 4.15 -0.16 -23.40
CA ILE A 385 2.93 -0.98 -23.33
C ILE A 385 1.95 -0.61 -24.45
N SER A 386 1.75 0.67 -24.73
CA SER A 386 0.83 1.14 -25.77
C SER A 386 1.30 0.69 -27.16
N GLN A 387 2.59 0.86 -27.47
CA GLN A 387 3.19 0.32 -28.70
C GLN A 387 3.01 -1.20 -28.80
N LYS A 388 3.12 -1.92 -27.67
CA LYS A 388 2.91 -3.36 -27.63
C LYS A 388 1.46 -3.73 -27.92
N LEU A 389 0.48 -3.06 -27.29
CA LEU A 389 -0.95 -3.27 -27.52
C LEU A 389 -1.32 -3.01 -28.99
N GLU A 390 -0.76 -1.95 -29.59
CA GLU A 390 -0.91 -1.63 -31.02
C GLU A 390 -0.31 -2.72 -31.92
N SER A 391 0.91 -3.17 -31.62
CA SER A 391 1.59 -4.23 -32.40
C SER A 391 0.81 -5.55 -32.41
N LEU A 392 0.12 -5.86 -31.30
CA LEU A 392 -0.73 -7.04 -31.14
C LEU A 392 -2.16 -6.83 -31.68
N LYS A 393 -2.47 -5.66 -32.23
CA LYS A 393 -3.81 -5.28 -32.74
C LYS A 393 -4.93 -5.47 -31.70
N LEU A 394 -4.63 -5.18 -30.44
CA LEU A 394 -5.60 -5.27 -29.34
C LEU A 394 -6.48 -4.02 -29.30
N PRO A 395 -7.78 -4.15 -28.94
CA PRO A 395 -8.70 -3.04 -28.95
C PRO A 395 -8.36 -2.03 -27.84
N THR A 396 -8.41 -0.75 -28.19
CA THR A 396 -8.34 0.34 -27.22
C THR A 396 -9.69 0.46 -26.51
N VAL A 397 -9.68 0.48 -25.18
CA VAL A 397 -10.89 0.58 -24.37
C VAL A 397 -11.24 2.05 -24.17
N GLU A 398 -12.48 2.43 -24.47
CA GLU A 398 -12.92 3.81 -24.31
C GLU A 398 -12.93 4.24 -22.84
N GLN A 399 -12.65 5.52 -22.57
CA GLN A 399 -12.62 6.06 -21.21
C GLN A 399 -13.94 5.83 -20.44
N LYS A 400 -15.09 5.91 -21.13
CA LYS A 400 -16.41 5.66 -20.55
C LYS A 400 -16.56 4.21 -20.07
N GLU A 401 -16.01 3.27 -20.84
CA GLU A 401 -16.02 1.85 -20.49
C GLU A 401 -15.07 1.56 -19.33
N ILE A 402 -13.85 2.11 -19.34
CA ILE A 402 -12.89 2.02 -18.23
C ILE A 402 -13.54 2.51 -16.92
N MET A 403 -14.17 3.69 -16.96
CA MET A 403 -14.88 4.25 -15.80
C MET A 403 -16.02 3.32 -15.32
N SER A 404 -16.76 2.72 -16.24
CA SER A 404 -17.80 1.74 -15.89
C SER A 404 -17.23 0.50 -15.20
N ILE A 405 -16.11 -0.04 -15.71
CA ILE A 405 -15.41 -1.20 -15.14
C ILE A 405 -14.92 -0.89 -13.73
N LEU A 406 -14.27 0.26 -13.54
CA LEU A 406 -13.78 0.70 -12.23
C LEU A 406 -14.94 0.88 -11.22
N GLN A 407 -16.05 1.50 -11.63
CA GLN A 407 -17.23 1.70 -10.76
C GLN A 407 -17.95 0.39 -10.40
N LYS A 408 -17.92 -0.62 -11.29
CA LYS A 408 -18.58 -1.91 -11.05
C LYS A 408 -17.87 -2.76 -9.99
N ASN A 409 -16.58 -2.53 -9.74
CA ASN A 409 -15.80 -3.29 -8.77
C ASN A 409 -16.40 -3.21 -7.35
N ALA A 410 -16.48 -4.36 -6.68
CA ALA A 410 -17.11 -4.51 -5.37
C ALA A 410 -16.50 -3.57 -4.30
N TRP A 411 -15.18 -3.37 -4.31
CA TRP A 411 -14.51 -2.47 -3.36
C TRP A 411 -15.02 -1.04 -3.51
N ASN A 412 -15.13 -0.55 -4.75
CA ASN A 412 -15.57 0.81 -5.04
C ASN A 412 -17.05 1.04 -4.67
N LYS A 413 -17.89 0.00 -4.75
CA LYS A 413 -19.28 0.03 -4.24
C LYS A 413 -19.34 0.07 -2.72
N MET A 414 -18.47 -0.67 -2.01
CA MET A 414 -18.41 -0.69 -0.55
C MET A 414 -17.99 0.67 0.00
N PHE A 415 -16.97 1.30 -0.60
CA PHE A 415 -16.59 2.68 -0.26
C PHE A 415 -17.68 3.72 -0.57
N SER A 416 -18.53 3.46 -1.57
CA SER A 416 -19.69 4.32 -1.86
C SER A 416 -20.83 4.15 -0.84
N ALA A 417 -20.92 2.97 -0.20
CA ALA A 417 -21.92 2.66 0.82
C ALA A 417 -21.48 3.12 2.23
N ASP A 418 -20.19 3.08 2.57
CA ASP A 418 -19.68 3.50 3.88
C ASP A 418 -19.77 5.01 4.13
N VAL A 419 -19.89 5.83 3.09
CA VAL A 419 -20.19 7.26 3.23
C VAL A 419 -21.61 7.49 3.81
N SER A 420 -22.48 6.46 3.81
CA SER A 420 -23.86 6.56 4.30
C SER A 420 -24.07 6.05 5.73
N LYS A 421 -23.08 5.41 6.38
CA LYS A 421 -23.27 4.78 7.70
C LYS A 421 -22.05 4.90 8.64
N THR A 422 -21.70 6.13 9.03
CA THR A 422 -20.98 6.36 10.29
C THR A 422 -21.66 7.49 11.05
N THR A 423 -22.40 7.11 12.08
CA THR A 423 -22.85 7.99 13.17
C THR A 423 -21.68 8.25 14.13
N THR A 424 -21.07 9.42 14.01
CA THR A 424 -20.28 10.10 15.06
C THR A 424 -20.57 11.61 14.96
N PRO A 425 -20.38 12.37 16.05
CA PRO A 425 -21.22 13.49 16.44
C PRO A 425 -21.17 14.65 15.44
N ARG A 426 -22.24 15.46 15.39
CA ARG A 426 -22.44 16.62 14.52
C ARG A 426 -21.15 17.44 14.29
N TYR A 427 -20.39 17.05 13.26
CA TYR A 427 -19.52 17.93 12.52
C TYR A 427 -20.13 18.01 11.12
N SER A 428 -20.33 19.25 10.66
CA SER A 428 -20.80 19.55 9.31
C SER A 428 -20.04 18.71 8.29
N LYS A 429 -20.74 18.01 7.39
CA LYS A 429 -20.12 17.33 6.25
C LYS A 429 -19.08 18.28 5.62
N PRO A 430 -17.81 17.85 5.45
CA PRO A 430 -16.79 18.71 4.88
C PRO A 430 -17.26 19.18 3.50
N LYS A 431 -17.21 20.50 3.27
CA LYS A 431 -17.69 21.13 2.04
C LYS A 431 -16.91 20.51 0.87
N LYS A 432 -17.63 19.99 -0.14
CA LYS A 432 -17.04 19.43 -1.36
C LYS A 432 -16.09 20.45 -1.98
N LYS A 433 -14.81 20.11 -2.13
CA LYS A 433 -13.79 20.96 -2.78
C LYS A 433 -13.77 20.72 -4.30
N VAL A 434 -13.37 21.74 -5.05
CA VAL A 434 -13.46 21.79 -6.53
C VAL A 434 -12.07 21.67 -7.15
N GLY A 435 -11.93 20.81 -8.17
CA GLY A 435 -10.68 20.66 -8.94
C GLY A 435 -10.50 21.70 -10.04
N LEU A 436 -9.32 21.71 -10.68
CA LEU A 436 -8.99 22.57 -11.81
C LEU A 436 -8.65 21.70 -13.04
N GLN A 437 -9.33 21.92 -14.15
CA GLN A 437 -9.04 21.22 -15.39
C GLN A 437 -7.60 21.51 -15.85
N ASN A 438 -6.87 20.47 -16.26
CA ASN A 438 -5.59 20.62 -16.93
C ASN A 438 -5.84 21.02 -18.40
N LEU A 439 -5.27 22.15 -18.82
CA LEU A 439 -5.46 22.72 -20.17
C LEU A 439 -4.32 22.34 -21.12
N GLY A 440 -3.51 21.35 -20.74
CA GLY A 440 -2.28 20.95 -21.41
C GLY A 440 -1.06 21.54 -20.71
N ASN A 441 -0.36 20.73 -19.93
CA ASN A 441 0.83 21.13 -19.14
C ASN A 441 0.59 22.26 -18.13
N THR A 442 -0.64 22.45 -17.62
CA THR A 442 -0.97 23.54 -16.69
C THR A 442 -1.01 23.14 -15.21
N CYS A 443 -0.51 21.95 -14.86
CA CYS A 443 -0.54 21.45 -13.49
C CYS A 443 0.28 22.33 -12.51
N PHE A 444 1.33 23.01 -12.99
CA PHE A 444 2.11 23.99 -12.22
C PHE A 444 1.22 25.14 -11.71
N MET A 445 0.33 25.64 -12.56
CA MET A 445 -0.63 26.69 -12.25
C MET A 445 -1.72 26.15 -11.32
N ASN A 446 -2.30 25.00 -11.66
CA ASN A 446 -3.39 24.39 -10.89
C ASN A 446 -2.98 24.13 -9.43
N SER A 447 -1.79 23.57 -9.24
CA SER A 447 -1.25 23.23 -7.92
C SER A 447 -1.06 24.47 -7.04
N VAL A 448 -0.48 25.53 -7.60
CA VAL A 448 -0.26 26.80 -6.87
C VAL A 448 -1.59 27.50 -6.58
N LEU A 449 -2.53 27.50 -7.52
CA LEU A 449 -3.86 28.08 -7.29
C LEU A 449 -4.60 27.39 -6.15
N GLN A 450 -4.51 26.06 -6.05
CA GLN A 450 -5.12 25.32 -4.95
C GLN A 450 -4.45 25.63 -3.60
N ALA A 451 -3.12 25.77 -3.56
CA ALA A 451 -2.41 26.18 -2.34
C ALA A 451 -2.80 27.60 -1.89
N LEU A 452 -2.87 28.54 -2.83
CA LEU A 452 -3.27 29.92 -2.58
C LEU A 452 -4.76 30.04 -2.19
N PHE A 453 -5.65 29.30 -2.84
CA PHE A 453 -7.08 29.31 -2.54
C PHE A 453 -7.41 28.76 -1.16
N ASN A 454 -6.66 27.75 -0.69
CA ASN A 454 -6.81 27.22 0.67
C ASN A 454 -6.10 28.09 1.73
N THR A 455 -5.41 29.17 1.33
CA THR A 455 -4.96 30.22 2.24
C THR A 455 -6.10 31.21 2.48
N ALA A 456 -6.87 31.04 3.55
CA ALA A 456 -8.17 31.71 3.69
C ALA A 456 -8.10 33.25 3.71
N GLU A 457 -7.05 33.86 4.28
CA GLU A 457 -6.87 35.31 4.19
C GLU A 457 -6.58 35.79 2.77
N PHE A 458 -5.72 35.08 2.04
CA PHE A 458 -5.44 35.39 0.65
C PHE A 458 -6.71 35.26 -0.20
N ARG A 459 -7.42 34.12 -0.07
CA ARG A 459 -8.73 33.90 -0.71
C ARG A 459 -9.70 35.05 -0.45
N ARG A 460 -9.91 35.44 0.82
CA ARG A 460 -10.81 36.55 1.19
C ARG A 460 -10.39 37.89 0.57
N ARG A 461 -9.10 38.21 0.54
CA ARG A 461 -8.58 39.45 -0.06
C ARG A 461 -8.80 39.49 -1.57
N ILE A 462 -8.56 38.38 -2.26
CA ILE A 462 -8.81 38.25 -3.71
C ILE A 462 -10.31 38.41 -4.02
N LEU A 463 -11.18 37.70 -3.29
CA LEU A 463 -12.63 37.76 -3.51
C LEU A 463 -13.24 39.15 -3.29
N ARG A 464 -12.62 39.99 -2.44
CA ARG A 464 -13.06 41.38 -2.17
C ARG A 464 -12.55 42.43 -3.17
N THR A 465 -11.65 42.06 -4.06
CA THR A 465 -11.02 43.04 -4.97
C THR A 465 -11.99 43.47 -6.08
N SER A 466 -12.06 44.77 -6.37
CA SER A 466 -12.85 45.33 -7.49
C SER A 466 -11.91 45.90 -8.55
N ARG A 467 -11.86 45.29 -9.75
CA ARG A 467 -11.00 45.75 -10.87
C ARG A 467 -11.63 45.48 -12.25
N ASN A 468 -11.01 46.08 -13.28
CA ASN A 468 -11.37 45.94 -14.70
C ASN A 468 -11.34 44.47 -15.17
N ARG A 469 -12.31 44.10 -16.03
CA ARG A 469 -12.58 42.73 -16.52
C ARG A 469 -11.41 42.06 -17.25
N THR A 470 -10.46 42.85 -17.75
CA THR A 470 -9.30 42.38 -18.52
C THR A 470 -8.04 42.13 -17.69
N SER A 471 -8.07 42.42 -16.38
CA SER A 471 -6.88 42.24 -15.53
C SER A 471 -6.70 40.78 -15.07
N THR A 472 -5.45 40.31 -14.97
CA THR A 472 -5.11 38.98 -14.41
C THR A 472 -5.70 38.79 -13.01
N LEU A 473 -5.73 39.85 -12.19
CA LEU A 473 -6.31 39.82 -10.85
C LEU A 473 -7.83 39.60 -10.87
N TYR A 474 -8.54 40.20 -11.84
CA TYR A 474 -9.96 39.94 -12.04
C TYR A 474 -10.21 38.49 -12.45
N GLN A 475 -9.42 37.94 -13.37
CA GLN A 475 -9.56 36.53 -13.77
C GLN A 475 -9.22 35.57 -12.63
N LEU A 476 -8.24 35.92 -11.78
CA LEU A 476 -7.92 35.17 -10.57
C LEU A 476 -9.10 35.19 -9.57
N GLN A 477 -9.76 36.34 -9.41
CA GLN A 477 -10.98 36.45 -8.61
C GLN A 477 -12.11 35.58 -9.17
N GLN A 478 -12.36 35.61 -10.49
CA GLN A 478 -13.38 34.79 -11.13
C GLN A 478 -13.09 33.28 -10.96
N CYS A 479 -11.81 32.90 -11.06
CA CYS A 479 -11.37 31.54 -10.78
C CYS A 479 -11.66 31.14 -9.32
N PHE A 480 -11.33 32.00 -8.36
CA PHE A 480 -11.56 31.72 -6.93
C PHE A 480 -13.06 31.67 -6.59
N GLN A 481 -13.87 32.55 -7.16
CA GLN A 481 -15.32 32.52 -7.01
C GLN A 481 -15.91 31.21 -7.58
N SER A 482 -15.37 30.73 -8.70
CA SER A 482 -15.78 29.47 -9.31
C SER A 482 -15.35 28.25 -8.48
N LEU A 483 -14.23 28.33 -7.76
CA LEU A 483 -13.79 27.29 -6.81
C LEU A 483 -14.66 27.21 -5.55
N GLU A 484 -15.49 28.23 -5.26
CA GLU A 484 -16.49 28.19 -4.18
C GLU A 484 -17.82 27.54 -4.59
N SER A 485 -17.96 27.13 -5.86
CA SER A 485 -19.15 26.47 -6.39
C SER A 485 -19.26 24.98 -6.03
N ASP A 486 -20.39 24.35 -6.37
CA ASP A 486 -20.64 22.91 -6.12
C ASP A 486 -20.14 21.98 -7.25
N LYS A 487 -19.44 22.55 -8.25
CA LYS A 487 -18.89 21.79 -9.38
C LYS A 487 -17.83 20.79 -8.91
N SER A 488 -17.61 19.72 -9.68
CA SER A 488 -16.50 18.80 -9.40
C SER A 488 -15.15 19.40 -9.80
N TYR A 489 -15.11 20.16 -10.90
CA TYR A 489 -13.95 20.92 -11.34
C TYR A 489 -14.37 22.14 -12.19
N ILE A 490 -13.44 23.08 -12.40
CA ILE A 490 -13.61 24.25 -13.27
C ILE A 490 -12.45 24.38 -14.26
N SER A 491 -12.66 25.11 -15.36
CA SER A 491 -11.59 25.46 -16.31
C SER A 491 -10.99 26.84 -15.97
N PRO A 492 -9.68 26.95 -15.69
CA PRO A 492 -9.01 28.23 -15.47
C PRO A 492 -8.53 28.91 -16.78
N SER A 493 -9.14 28.63 -17.93
CA SER A 493 -8.64 29.08 -19.25
C SER A 493 -8.57 30.60 -19.38
N ALA A 494 -9.58 31.32 -18.89
CA ALA A 494 -9.59 32.78 -18.91
C ALA A 494 -8.46 33.40 -18.07
N LEU A 495 -8.04 32.75 -16.99
CA LEU A 495 -6.88 33.17 -16.21
C LEU A 495 -5.58 32.92 -16.98
N LEU A 496 -5.43 31.73 -17.57
CA LEU A 496 -4.26 31.36 -18.38
C LEU A 496 -4.03 32.34 -19.54
N GLU A 497 -5.09 32.77 -20.22
CA GLU A 497 -5.04 33.73 -21.33
C GLU A 497 -4.48 35.11 -20.92
N THR A 498 -4.65 35.50 -19.66
CA THR A 498 -4.10 36.77 -19.14
C THR A 498 -2.65 36.69 -18.64
N LEU A 499 -2.05 35.49 -18.62
CA LEU A 499 -0.66 35.32 -18.22
C LEU A 499 0.30 35.71 -19.36
N PRO A 500 1.52 36.16 -19.04
CA PRO A 500 2.56 36.42 -20.03
C PRO A 500 2.79 35.22 -20.95
N LYS A 501 3.11 35.50 -22.22
CA LYS A 501 3.32 34.48 -23.26
C LYS A 501 4.37 33.43 -22.89
N TRP A 502 5.37 33.79 -22.07
CA TRP A 502 6.41 32.84 -21.66
C TRP A 502 5.89 31.77 -20.69
N LEU A 503 4.84 32.06 -19.90
CA LEU A 503 4.11 31.07 -19.10
C LEU A 503 3.00 30.38 -19.89
N ASN A 504 2.32 31.12 -20.77
CA ASN A 504 1.24 30.61 -21.62
C ASN A 504 1.76 30.24 -23.02
N ASN A 505 2.69 29.28 -23.08
CA ASN A 505 3.27 28.75 -24.32
C ASN A 505 2.96 27.25 -24.54
N GLY A 506 2.09 26.66 -23.70
CA GLY A 506 1.74 25.23 -23.73
C GLY A 506 2.83 24.27 -23.24
N ARG A 507 3.97 24.77 -22.76
CA ARG A 507 5.06 23.97 -22.19
C ARG A 507 4.90 23.82 -20.68
N GLN A 508 5.60 22.83 -20.13
CA GLN A 508 5.74 22.71 -18.67
C GLN A 508 6.55 23.89 -18.12
N GLN A 509 6.21 24.33 -16.92
CA GLN A 509 6.78 25.51 -16.27
C GLN A 509 7.05 25.23 -14.80
N ASP A 510 7.94 26.02 -14.20
CA ASP A 510 8.22 25.97 -12.78
C ASP A 510 7.06 26.60 -11.98
N CYS A 511 6.48 25.85 -11.04
CA CYS A 511 5.37 26.34 -10.24
C CYS A 511 5.80 27.45 -9.25
N HIS A 512 7.07 27.48 -8.84
CA HIS A 512 7.63 28.55 -8.00
C HIS A 512 7.76 29.86 -8.76
N GLU A 513 8.15 29.83 -10.04
CA GLU A 513 8.18 31.02 -10.89
C GLU A 513 6.77 31.58 -11.11
N PHE A 514 5.80 30.71 -11.37
CA PHE A 514 4.39 31.11 -11.45
C PHE A 514 3.92 31.76 -10.13
N LEU A 515 4.22 31.16 -8.98
CA LEU A 515 3.90 31.72 -7.67
C LEU A 515 4.55 33.10 -7.48
N LYS A 516 5.85 33.24 -7.74
CA LYS A 516 6.58 34.52 -7.64
C LYS A 516 5.95 35.58 -8.53
N GLN A 517 5.52 35.22 -9.74
CA GLN A 517 4.81 36.13 -10.60
C GLN A 517 3.47 36.57 -10.02
N GLN A 518 2.68 35.65 -9.45
CA GLN A 518 1.40 36.00 -8.80
C GLN A 518 1.62 36.92 -7.59
N LEU A 519 2.68 36.71 -6.82
CA LEU A 519 2.99 37.55 -5.66
C LEU A 519 3.52 38.94 -6.08
N THR A 520 4.33 39.01 -7.15
CA THR A 520 5.02 40.25 -7.58
C THR A 520 4.20 41.11 -8.54
N SER A 521 3.44 40.52 -9.47
CA SER A 521 2.64 41.28 -10.46
C SER A 521 1.52 42.07 -9.80
N ASN A 522 1.01 41.58 -8.68
CA ASN A 522 0.06 42.29 -7.82
C ASN A 522 0.66 43.55 -7.17
N LYS A 523 2.00 43.61 -7.03
CA LYS A 523 2.75 44.76 -6.50
C LYS A 523 3.02 45.83 -7.59
N ARG A 524 3.41 45.43 -8.81
CA ARG A 524 3.78 46.35 -9.90
C ARG A 524 2.61 47.14 -10.49
N GLN A 525 1.42 46.53 -10.63
CA GLN A 525 0.22 47.23 -11.12
C GLN A 525 -0.27 48.39 -10.23
N ARG A 526 0.40 48.67 -9.09
CA ARG A 526 0.11 49.80 -8.19
C ARG A 526 1.06 50.99 -8.35
N LEU A 527 2.24 50.80 -8.95
CA LEU A 527 3.24 51.87 -9.12
C LEU A 527 3.03 52.70 -10.40
N ASP A 528 2.28 52.17 -11.36
CA ASP A 528 2.04 52.81 -12.66
C ASP A 528 0.77 53.70 -12.69
N ASP A 529 0.16 54.03 -11.53
CA ASP A 529 -0.91 55.03 -11.45
C ASP A 529 -0.29 56.44 -11.28
N PRO A 530 -0.34 57.31 -12.30
CA PRO A 530 0.33 58.61 -12.28
C PRO A 530 -0.26 59.59 -11.25
N ASN A 531 -1.40 59.29 -10.64
CA ASN A 531 -2.12 60.20 -9.75
C ASN A 531 -1.86 59.98 -8.25
N ASN A 532 -1.03 59.01 -7.87
CA ASN A 532 -0.87 58.64 -6.46
C ASN A 532 0.51 58.99 -5.90
N HIS A 533 0.74 60.28 -5.62
CA HIS A 533 1.87 60.73 -4.81
C HIS A 533 1.54 60.59 -3.32
N ILE A 534 1.71 59.40 -2.74
CA ILE A 534 1.56 59.18 -1.29
C ILE A 534 2.94 58.95 -0.67
N SER A 535 3.28 59.77 0.32
CA SER A 535 4.45 59.63 1.17
C SER A 535 4.30 58.46 2.14
N PHE A 536 5.41 57.79 2.44
CA PHE A 536 5.50 56.54 3.21
C PHE A 536 4.91 56.60 4.64
N ASP A 537 4.64 57.80 5.15
CA ASP A 537 4.22 58.06 6.54
C ASP A 537 2.69 58.25 6.72
N GLN A 538 1.88 58.16 5.65
CA GLN A 538 0.42 58.33 5.69
C GLN A 538 -0.38 57.12 5.17
N LEU A 539 0.10 55.90 5.42
CA LEU A 539 -0.60 54.69 4.98
C LEU A 539 -1.56 54.19 6.06
N ASP A 540 -2.86 54.35 5.81
CA ASP A 540 -3.96 53.76 6.57
C ASP A 540 -3.93 52.22 6.41
N ASP A 541 -4.24 51.48 7.48
CA ASP A 541 -4.14 50.01 7.57
C ASP A 541 -5.02 49.25 6.53
N ASN A 542 -5.84 49.97 5.77
CA ASN A 542 -6.78 49.43 4.80
C ASN A 542 -6.33 49.52 3.33
N GLU A 543 -5.16 50.10 3.00
CA GLU A 543 -4.83 50.43 1.59
C GLU A 543 -3.64 49.71 0.95
N ILE A 544 -3.06 48.67 1.56
CA ILE A 544 -2.14 47.74 0.84
C ILE A 544 -2.41 46.29 1.22
N PRO A 545 -2.70 45.36 0.27
CA PRO A 545 -2.41 43.96 0.50
C PRO A 545 -0.90 43.81 0.40
N ILE A 546 -0.19 44.22 1.45
CA ILE A 546 1.05 43.54 1.80
C ILE A 546 0.59 42.11 1.92
N SER A 547 1.01 41.31 0.94
CA SER A 547 0.62 39.94 0.81
C SER A 547 0.68 39.30 2.20
N PRO A 548 -0.30 38.51 2.65
CA PRO A 548 -0.20 37.85 3.95
C PRO A 548 1.07 36.95 4.04
N PHE A 549 1.76 36.76 2.92
CA PHE A 549 3.06 36.12 2.74
C PHE A 549 4.30 37.02 2.95
N GLY A 550 4.14 38.34 3.11
CA GLY A 550 5.23 39.31 3.16
C GLY A 550 5.94 39.38 4.51
N GLY A 551 7.27 39.28 4.50
CA GLY A 551 8.15 39.49 5.67
C GLY A 551 9.30 40.43 5.33
N VAL A 552 10.10 40.79 6.33
CA VAL A 552 11.27 41.67 6.15
C VAL A 552 12.52 41.04 6.75
N LEU A 553 13.56 40.89 5.92
CA LEU A 553 14.92 40.54 6.31
C LEU A 553 15.73 41.80 6.62
N VAL A 554 16.69 41.67 7.51
CA VAL A 554 17.77 42.64 7.71
C VAL A 554 19.11 41.95 7.45
N ASN A 555 19.85 42.46 6.49
CA ASN A 555 21.23 42.05 6.22
C ASN A 555 22.15 43.06 6.91
N THR A 556 23.02 42.58 7.80
CA THR A 556 24.03 43.38 8.49
C THR A 556 25.41 42.97 8.00
N ILE A 557 26.15 43.89 7.40
CA ILE A 557 27.53 43.69 6.96
C ILE A 557 28.44 44.43 7.94
N GLU A 558 29.24 43.68 8.70
CA GLU A 558 30.25 44.22 9.61
C GLU A 558 31.63 44.13 8.94
N CYS A 559 32.26 45.28 8.70
CA CYS A 559 33.64 45.32 8.20
C CYS A 559 34.60 44.80 9.27
N LEU A 560 35.36 43.75 8.97
CA LEU A 560 36.28 43.12 9.93
C LEU A 560 37.53 43.98 10.20
N SER A 561 37.83 44.94 9.32
CA SER A 561 38.96 45.86 9.52
C SER A 561 38.66 47.03 10.45
N CYS A 562 37.42 47.55 10.47
CA CYS A 562 37.08 48.77 11.23
C CYS A 562 35.82 48.68 12.11
N GLY A 563 35.15 47.52 12.13
CA GLY A 563 33.95 47.26 12.94
C GLY A 563 32.70 48.06 12.54
N THR A 564 32.69 48.68 11.36
CA THR A 564 31.53 49.46 10.90
C THR A 564 30.46 48.53 10.36
N GLU A 565 29.24 48.68 10.88
CA GLU A 565 28.06 47.93 10.45
C GLU A 565 27.27 48.72 9.40
N SER A 566 26.95 48.08 8.27
CA SER A 566 25.95 48.52 7.31
C SER A 566 24.72 47.63 7.41
N LYS A 567 23.52 48.22 7.43
CA LYS A 567 22.25 47.47 7.55
C LYS A 567 21.34 47.79 6.38
N THR A 568 20.94 46.76 5.64
CA THR A 568 19.98 46.87 4.55
C THR A 568 18.74 46.03 4.86
N LYS A 569 17.55 46.60 4.65
CA LYS A 569 16.28 45.90 4.82
C LYS A 569 15.78 45.42 3.48
N GLU A 570 15.30 44.19 3.42
CA GLU A 570 14.80 43.55 2.21
C GLU A 570 13.46 42.87 2.47
N GLU A 571 12.47 43.12 1.61
CA GLU A 571 11.18 42.44 1.68
C GLU A 571 11.24 41.08 0.99
N PHE A 572 10.66 40.06 1.61
CA PHE A 572 10.55 38.72 1.04
C PHE A 572 9.12 38.20 1.09
N HIS A 573 8.76 37.31 0.17
CA HIS A 573 7.46 36.62 0.16
C HIS A 573 7.59 35.10 0.26
N ASP A 574 8.80 34.59 0.06
CA ASP A 574 9.20 33.21 0.22
C ASP A 574 10.68 33.15 0.63
N LEU A 575 11.09 32.09 1.33
CA LEU A 575 12.49 31.77 1.55
C LEU A 575 12.86 30.58 0.67
N THR A 576 13.82 30.78 -0.22
CA THR A 576 14.36 29.71 -1.08
C THR A 576 15.53 29.05 -0.36
N LEU A 577 15.37 27.79 0.04
CA LEU A 577 16.32 27.03 0.85
C LEU A 577 17.20 26.14 -0.03
N SER A 578 18.51 26.27 0.10
CA SER A 578 19.50 25.44 -0.61
C SER A 578 19.63 24.06 0.03
N LEU A 579 19.78 23.02 -0.79
CA LEU A 579 19.95 21.63 -0.34
C LEU A 579 21.41 21.15 -0.38
N GLN A 580 22.36 22.05 -0.64
CA GLN A 580 23.80 21.76 -0.71
C GLN A 580 24.36 21.62 0.71
N ILE A 581 24.19 20.45 1.32
CA ILE A 581 24.83 20.10 2.58
C ILE A 581 25.88 19.02 2.26
N GLU A 582 27.16 19.31 2.54
CA GLU A 582 28.32 18.44 2.24
C GLU A 582 28.34 17.10 3.00
N SER A 583 27.26 16.72 3.72
CA SER A 583 27.20 15.46 4.45
C SER A 583 26.37 14.41 3.72
N SER A 584 27.09 13.44 3.16
CA SER A 584 26.57 12.13 2.80
C SER A 584 25.72 11.54 3.94
N SER A 585 24.46 11.23 3.62
CA SER A 585 23.52 10.36 4.37
C SER A 585 22.87 10.87 5.68
N LYS A 586 22.16 12.01 5.65
CA LYS A 586 21.12 12.31 6.67
C LYS A 586 19.81 12.83 6.07
N ASN A 587 18.69 12.49 6.71
CA ASN A 587 17.39 13.13 6.51
C ASN A 587 17.50 14.60 6.94
N LEU A 588 17.22 15.56 6.06
CA LEU A 588 17.30 17.00 6.37
C LEU A 588 16.00 17.49 7.02
N SER A 589 16.08 18.36 8.02
CA SER A 589 14.92 19.06 8.60
C SER A 589 14.85 20.52 8.17
N PHE A 590 13.70 21.20 8.35
CA PHE A 590 13.64 22.65 8.08
C PHE A 590 14.52 23.45 9.03
N SER A 591 14.73 22.96 10.26
CA SER A 591 15.66 23.59 11.21
C SER A 591 17.08 23.62 10.66
N ASP A 592 17.55 22.53 10.07
CA ASP A 592 18.88 22.46 9.43
C ASP A 592 18.96 23.46 8.26
N LEU A 593 17.98 23.42 7.35
CA LEU A 593 17.96 24.27 6.16
C LEU A 593 17.86 25.77 6.49
N LEU A 594 17.09 26.15 7.51
CA LEU A 594 16.98 27.53 7.95
C LEU A 594 18.23 27.99 8.71
N SER A 595 18.85 27.11 9.49
CA SER A 595 20.11 27.43 10.17
C SER A 595 21.23 27.72 9.17
N GLU A 596 21.29 26.97 8.07
CA GLU A 596 22.21 27.22 6.96
C GLU A 596 21.88 28.54 6.25
N PHE A 597 20.60 28.78 5.94
CA PHE A 597 20.14 30.02 5.30
C PHE A 597 20.50 31.29 6.10
N PHE A 598 20.47 31.21 7.44
CA PHE A 598 20.80 32.33 8.32
C PHE A 598 22.25 32.30 8.85
N SER A 599 23.08 31.39 8.33
CA SER A 599 24.48 31.31 8.73
C SER A 599 25.26 32.59 8.33
N PRO A 600 26.21 33.07 9.16
CA PRO A 600 27.04 34.20 8.79
C PRO A 600 27.91 33.90 7.55
N GLU A 601 27.84 34.76 6.55
CA GLU A 601 28.61 34.66 5.31
C GLU A 601 29.86 35.56 5.41
N LYS A 602 31.06 34.98 5.22
CA LYS A 602 32.30 35.76 5.16
C LYS A 602 32.51 36.29 3.73
N LEU A 603 32.60 37.61 3.61
CA LEU A 603 32.91 38.32 2.38
C LEU A 603 34.43 38.57 2.32
N ASN A 604 35.16 37.66 1.67
CA ASN A 604 36.61 37.69 1.53
C ASN A 604 37.05 37.34 0.10
N ASP A 605 38.36 37.38 -0.16
CA ASP A 605 38.97 37.06 -1.45
C ASP A 605 38.32 37.86 -2.61
N ASP A 606 37.77 37.19 -3.63
CA ASP A 606 37.14 37.83 -4.78
C ASP A 606 35.81 38.55 -4.43
N ASN A 607 35.23 38.27 -3.25
CA ASN A 607 33.94 38.80 -2.80
C ASN A 607 34.06 39.85 -1.67
N GLN A 608 35.22 40.52 -1.55
CA GLN A 608 35.44 41.54 -0.52
C GLN A 608 34.43 42.71 -0.57
N TYR A 609 34.06 43.22 0.61
CA TYR A 609 33.12 44.32 0.76
C TYR A 609 33.82 45.67 0.62
N HIS A 610 33.26 46.57 -0.19
CA HIS A 610 33.74 47.94 -0.27
C HIS A 610 33.26 48.77 0.94
N CYS A 611 34.14 48.96 1.92
CA CYS A 611 33.82 49.72 3.13
C CYS A 611 34.03 51.22 2.92
N GLU A 612 32.98 52.04 3.06
CA GLU A 612 33.06 53.50 2.92
C GLU A 612 34.00 54.16 3.94
N LYS A 613 34.11 53.59 5.15
CA LYS A 613 34.99 54.11 6.20
C LYS A 613 36.47 53.79 5.94
N CYS A 614 36.76 52.58 5.44
CA CYS A 614 38.11 52.17 5.05
C CYS A 614 38.50 52.68 3.65
N ARG A 615 37.52 53.11 2.85
CA ARG A 615 37.66 53.57 1.45
C ARG A 615 38.35 52.54 0.55
N GLY A 616 37.99 51.27 0.69
CA GLY A 616 38.56 50.16 -0.07
C GLY A 616 37.85 48.84 0.15
N LEU A 617 38.29 47.81 -0.57
CA LEU A 617 37.84 46.43 -0.40
C LEU A 617 38.40 45.87 0.92
N CYS A 618 37.52 45.31 1.75
CA CYS A 618 37.86 44.76 3.05
C CYS A 618 37.09 43.46 3.27
N ASP A 619 37.69 42.57 4.06
CA ASP A 619 36.97 41.42 4.57
C ASP A 619 35.81 41.90 5.46
N ALA A 620 34.64 41.31 5.28
CA ALA A 620 33.45 41.63 6.07
C ALA A 620 32.67 40.36 6.45
N LEU A 621 31.86 40.46 7.50
CA LEU A 621 30.92 39.41 7.88
C LEU A 621 29.50 39.88 7.61
N LYS A 622 28.79 39.17 6.75
CA LYS A 622 27.38 39.42 6.43
C LYS A 622 26.50 38.48 7.25
N THR A 623 25.56 39.03 8.00
CA THR A 623 24.56 38.27 8.76
C THR A 623 23.17 38.64 8.32
N THR A 624 22.34 37.64 8.04
CA THR A 624 20.94 37.83 7.63
C THR A 624 20.03 37.37 8.77
N ARG A 625 19.03 38.18 9.12
CA ARG A 625 18.02 37.83 10.15
C ARG A 625 16.64 38.30 9.73
N ILE A 626 15.60 37.64 10.24
CA ILE A 626 14.23 38.11 10.09
C ILE A 626 13.97 39.24 11.07
N MET A 627 13.53 40.39 10.54
CA MET A 627 13.05 41.52 11.34
C MET A 627 11.54 41.48 11.52
N VAL A 628 10.80 41.11 10.47
CA VAL A 628 9.34 40.96 10.51
C VAL A 628 8.97 39.59 9.94
N PRO A 629 8.48 38.65 10.76
CA PRO A 629 8.03 37.36 10.28
C PRO A 629 6.70 37.50 9.50
N PRO A 630 6.51 36.78 8.38
CA PRO A 630 5.27 36.84 7.61
C PRO A 630 4.14 36.08 8.32
N LYS A 631 2.89 36.49 8.14
CA LYS A 631 1.74 35.74 8.70
C LYS A 631 1.63 34.35 8.08
N TYR A 632 1.93 34.23 6.79
CA TYR A 632 2.03 32.95 6.09
C TYR A 632 3.44 32.82 5.53
N LEU A 633 4.20 31.85 6.01
CA LEU A 633 5.55 31.61 5.53
C LEU A 633 5.50 30.65 4.35
N ILE A 634 6.13 31.03 3.23
CA ILE A 634 6.34 30.14 2.09
C ILE A 634 7.81 29.72 2.09
N LEU A 635 8.06 28.41 2.13
CA LEU A 635 9.40 27.85 1.93
C LEU A 635 9.44 27.15 0.58
N SER A 636 10.43 27.51 -0.24
CA SER A 636 10.73 26.83 -1.51
C SER A 636 12.03 26.07 -1.37
N LEU A 637 12.05 24.79 -1.74
CA LEU A 637 13.27 24.00 -1.73
C LEU A 637 13.96 24.11 -3.09
N ASN A 638 15.20 24.59 -3.14
CA ASN A 638 15.97 24.69 -4.38
C ASN A 638 16.42 23.30 -4.86
N ARG A 639 15.50 22.59 -5.53
CA ARG A 639 15.69 21.22 -5.99
C ARG A 639 16.26 21.12 -7.40
N PHE A 640 16.62 22.22 -8.05
CA PHE A 640 17.07 22.18 -9.44
C PHE A 640 18.41 22.89 -9.58
N GLU A 641 19.47 22.12 -9.84
CA GLU A 641 20.84 22.62 -9.91
C GLU A 641 21.47 22.31 -11.27
N TYR A 642 22.38 23.15 -11.74
CA TYR A 642 23.16 22.87 -12.94
C TYR A 642 24.39 22.02 -12.59
N ASN A 643 24.43 20.78 -13.06
CA ASN A 643 25.59 19.92 -12.89
C ASN A 643 26.67 20.29 -13.92
N LYS A 644 27.73 20.98 -13.46
CA LYS A 644 28.84 21.43 -14.31
C LYS A 644 29.54 20.28 -15.06
N ARG A 645 29.61 19.07 -14.48
CA ARG A 645 30.27 17.91 -15.09
C ARG A 645 29.50 17.35 -16.28
N TYR A 646 28.17 17.31 -16.18
CA TYR A 646 27.30 16.77 -17.23
C TYR A 646 26.67 17.84 -18.13
N ALA A 647 27.01 19.11 -17.88
CA ALA A 647 26.45 20.28 -18.57
C ALA A 647 24.91 20.28 -18.64
N LYS A 648 24.23 19.75 -17.61
CA LYS A 648 22.76 19.60 -17.58
C LYS A 648 22.17 20.03 -16.25
N ARG A 649 20.91 20.48 -16.27
CA ARG A 649 20.11 20.69 -15.05
C ARG A 649 19.72 19.33 -14.46
N ILE A 650 19.88 19.19 -13.16
CA ILE A 650 19.55 17.98 -12.38
C ILE A 650 18.56 18.31 -11.28
N LYS A 651 17.69 17.35 -10.96
CA LYS A 651 16.78 17.44 -9.83
C LYS A 651 17.45 16.83 -8.59
N ILE A 652 17.39 17.53 -7.46
CA ILE A 652 17.89 17.09 -6.16
C ILE A 652 16.78 16.31 -5.45
N MET A 653 17.02 15.01 -5.30
CA MET A 653 16.07 14.05 -4.72
C MET A 653 16.23 13.89 -3.19
N THR A 654 17.08 14.69 -2.54
CA THR A 654 17.35 14.61 -1.10
C THR A 654 16.07 14.69 -0.28
N HIS A 655 15.92 13.75 0.66
CA HIS A 655 14.79 13.69 1.56
C HIS A 655 14.80 14.87 2.56
N VAL A 656 13.69 15.59 2.64
CA VAL A 656 13.47 16.68 3.61
C VAL A 656 12.24 16.33 4.43
N THR A 657 12.42 16.16 5.74
CA THR A 657 11.37 15.75 6.66
C THR A 657 10.25 16.79 6.69
N ILE A 658 9.02 16.36 6.36
CA ILE A 658 7.82 17.19 6.46
C ILE A 658 7.48 17.36 7.94
N GLN A 659 7.48 18.60 8.42
CA GLN A 659 7.14 18.93 9.80
C GLN A 659 5.76 19.61 9.84
N GLU A 660 4.90 19.17 10.76
CA GLU A 660 3.60 19.80 10.98
C GLU A 660 3.75 21.23 11.52
N THR A 661 4.75 21.44 12.38
CA THR A 661 5.02 22.72 13.02
C THR A 661 6.43 23.19 12.76
N LEU A 662 6.61 24.50 12.66
CA LEU A 662 7.91 25.14 12.44
C LEU A 662 8.08 26.35 13.33
N SER A 663 9.20 26.43 14.06
CA SER A 663 9.59 27.59 14.85
C SER A 663 10.60 28.44 14.07
N LEU A 664 10.32 29.73 13.90
CA LEU A 664 11.15 30.66 13.14
C LEU A 664 11.61 31.83 14.00
N SER A 665 12.93 32.01 14.12
CA SER A 665 13.51 33.07 14.95
C SER A 665 13.48 34.44 14.24
N TYR A 666 13.16 35.50 14.97
CA TYR A 666 13.18 36.89 14.48
C TYR A 666 13.68 37.88 15.55
N ILE A 667 14.07 39.07 15.13
CA ILE A 667 14.57 40.13 16.02
C ILE A 667 13.41 40.73 16.83
N ALA A 668 13.51 40.70 18.16
CA ALA A 668 12.53 41.32 19.04
C ALA A 668 12.51 42.84 18.85
N LYS A 669 11.31 43.44 18.82
CA LYS A 669 11.19 44.89 18.85
C LYS A 669 11.72 45.40 20.19
N SER A 670 12.75 46.25 20.18
CA SER A 670 13.15 46.96 21.39
C SER A 670 12.04 47.95 21.76
N ASP A 671 11.32 47.70 22.85
CA ASP A 671 10.36 48.66 23.41
C ASP A 671 11.11 49.91 23.86
N ARG A 672 11.24 50.91 22.97
CA ARG A 672 11.56 52.27 23.38
C ARG A 672 10.29 52.93 23.90
N ARG A 673 9.80 52.45 25.05
CA ARG A 673 9.03 53.28 25.98
C ARG A 673 9.99 53.70 27.08
N THR A 674 10.80 54.72 26.79
CA THR A 674 11.42 55.50 27.86
C THR A 674 10.29 56.12 28.67
N SER A 675 10.03 55.56 29.84
CA SER A 675 9.25 56.17 30.90
C SER A 675 9.93 57.49 31.27
N LYS A 676 9.46 58.61 30.69
CA LYS A 676 9.55 59.89 31.37
C LYS A 676 8.64 59.78 32.58
N VAL A 677 9.27 59.67 33.75
CA VAL A 677 8.63 59.88 35.04
C VAL A 677 8.39 61.37 35.13
N ASP A 678 7.15 61.80 34.90
CA ASP A 678 6.67 63.08 35.40
C ASP A 678 5.83 62.82 36.65
N SER A 679 6.30 63.38 37.76
CA SER A 679 5.64 63.44 39.05
C SER A 679 4.43 64.36 38.99
N ASN A 680 3.26 63.77 38.69
CA ASN A 680 1.98 63.99 39.38
C ASN A 680 0.88 63.34 38.56
N GLY A 681 0.23 62.35 39.17
CA GLY A 681 -0.78 61.55 38.50
C GLY A 681 -2.02 62.35 38.12
N THR A 682 -2.42 62.28 36.85
CA THR A 682 -3.82 62.18 36.43
C THR A 682 -3.88 61.60 35.01
N LYS A 683 -4.75 60.61 34.79
CA LYS A 683 -5.09 60.11 33.45
C LYS A 683 -5.94 61.14 32.71
N HIS A 684 -5.56 61.54 31.50
CA HIS A 684 -6.51 62.02 30.50
C HIS A 684 -6.18 61.47 29.10
N LYS A 685 -7.20 60.85 28.49
CA LYS A 685 -7.36 60.79 27.03
C LYS A 685 -7.62 62.21 26.54
N ILE A 686 -7.04 62.61 25.40
CA ILE A 686 -7.64 63.50 24.39
C ILE A 686 -6.77 63.43 23.11
N ASN A 687 -7.46 63.28 21.98
CA ASN A 687 -6.97 63.51 20.61
C ASN A 687 -6.71 65.00 20.39
N GLN A 688 -5.64 65.39 19.67
CA GLN A 688 -5.74 66.42 18.63
C GLN A 688 -4.47 66.56 17.78
N TYR A 689 -4.72 66.76 16.50
CA TYR A 689 -3.82 67.21 15.45
C TYR A 689 -3.18 68.59 15.77
N VAL A 690 -1.99 68.87 15.20
CA VAL A 690 -1.68 70.02 14.31
C VAL A 690 -0.15 70.16 14.09
N ASN A 691 0.22 70.21 12.80
CA ASN A 691 1.33 70.84 12.04
C ASN A 691 2.61 71.39 12.72
N GLY A 692 3.73 71.28 11.97
CA GLY A 692 4.76 72.33 11.96
C GLY A 692 6.22 71.91 11.70
N ASP A 693 6.56 71.61 10.45
CA ASP A 693 7.64 72.21 9.63
C ASP A 693 9.07 72.55 10.15
N ILE A 694 10.03 72.48 9.19
CA ILE A 694 11.38 73.10 9.09
C ILE A 694 12.63 72.29 9.56
N GLY A 695 13.31 71.66 8.59
CA GLY A 695 14.56 72.15 7.98
C GLY A 695 15.92 72.05 8.72
N GLY A 696 16.93 71.49 8.02
CA GLY A 696 18.28 72.11 7.99
C GLY A 696 19.53 71.28 8.32
N LYS A 697 20.19 70.77 7.26
CA LYS A 697 21.64 70.89 6.92
C LYS A 697 22.78 70.58 7.94
N ARG A 698 23.64 69.66 7.47
CA ARG A 698 25.10 69.77 7.17
C ARG A 698 26.18 69.46 8.24
N ASN A 699 27.03 68.51 7.80
CA ASN A 699 28.50 68.55 7.62
C ASN A 699 29.48 68.38 8.80
N GLY A 700 30.54 67.62 8.50
CA GLY A 700 31.92 67.82 9.01
C GLY A 700 32.47 66.60 9.75
N VAL A 701 33.22 65.65 9.16
CA VAL A 701 34.57 65.67 8.54
C VAL A 701 35.75 65.46 9.53
N ASN A 702 36.52 64.41 9.22
CA ASN A 702 37.98 64.20 9.33
C ASN A 702 38.72 63.62 10.55
N GLY A 703 39.71 62.78 10.19
CA GLY A 703 41.01 62.57 10.86
C GLY A 703 41.15 61.16 11.45
N ASN A 704 41.73 60.12 10.84
CA ASN A 704 42.96 59.88 10.05
C ASN A 704 44.21 59.51 10.89
N SER A 705 44.99 58.57 10.34
CA SER A 705 46.39 58.16 10.63
C SER A 705 46.61 57.08 11.73
N ASN A 706 47.59 56.16 11.66
CA ASN A 706 48.48 55.58 10.63
C ASN A 706 49.40 54.52 11.32
N GLY A 707 50.00 53.59 10.55
CA GLY A 707 51.28 52.90 10.87
C GLY A 707 51.16 51.45 11.38
N ILE A 708 51.29 50.35 10.60
CA ILE A 708 52.45 49.72 9.89
C ILE A 708 53.55 49.25 10.88
N THR A 709 53.86 47.95 11.07
CA THR A 709 54.78 47.12 10.23
C THR A 709 54.92 45.66 10.73
N ASN A 710 54.97 44.72 9.76
CA ASN A 710 55.81 43.50 9.56
C ASN A 710 56.04 42.47 10.70
N GLY A 711 56.08 41.14 10.52
CA GLY A 711 56.00 40.25 9.35
C GLY A 711 56.41 38.80 9.70
N VAL A 712 56.21 37.90 8.72
CA VAL A 712 56.85 36.57 8.49
C VAL A 712 56.23 35.30 9.11
N THR A 713 55.68 34.51 8.17
CA THR A 713 55.41 33.05 8.00
C THR A 713 56.23 32.05 8.86
N ASN A 714 55.75 30.87 9.29
CA ASN A 714 55.09 29.77 8.56
C ASN A 714 54.49 28.73 9.54
N GLY A 715 53.45 28.01 9.10
CA GLY A 715 53.19 26.60 9.44
C GLY A 715 52.32 26.31 10.66
N ASP A 716 51.02 26.10 10.45
CA ASP A 716 50.36 24.82 10.72
C ASP A 716 48.88 24.87 10.31
N SER A 717 48.44 23.82 9.64
CA SER A 717 47.05 23.59 9.23
C SER A 717 46.15 23.48 10.46
N ILE A 718 45.29 24.49 10.66
CA ILE A 718 44.30 24.47 11.73
C ILE A 718 42.98 23.93 11.18
N ASP A 719 42.60 22.80 11.77
CA ASP A 719 41.40 21.99 11.57
C ASP A 719 40.12 22.81 11.87
N ASN A 720 39.29 23.03 10.86
CA ASN A 720 38.06 23.87 10.94
C ASN A 720 37.02 23.32 11.93
N ASP A 721 37.12 22.06 12.35
CA ASP A 721 36.18 21.41 13.28
C ASP A 721 36.30 21.89 14.74
N LYS A 722 37.38 22.58 15.12
CA LYS A 722 37.56 23.07 16.51
C LYS A 722 36.87 24.40 16.79
N ILE A 723 36.66 25.26 15.79
CA ILE A 723 35.99 26.56 15.98
C ILE A 723 34.47 26.37 16.17
N TYR A 724 33.88 25.34 15.54
CA TYR A 724 32.45 25.05 15.68
C TYR A 724 32.03 24.59 17.09
N LYS A 725 32.95 24.08 17.92
CA LYS A 725 32.63 23.65 19.30
C LYS A 725 32.84 24.73 20.36
N GLU A 726 33.64 25.76 20.11
CA GLU A 726 33.85 26.86 21.08
C GLU A 726 32.77 27.95 21.02
N ILE A 727 31.95 28.00 19.96
CA ILE A 727 30.85 28.98 19.85
C ILE A 727 29.53 28.48 20.47
N ASN A 728 29.37 27.16 20.66
CA ASN A 728 28.19 26.56 21.32
C ASN A 728 28.38 26.30 22.83
N GLY A 729 29.53 26.70 23.39
CA GLY A 729 29.74 26.76 24.83
C GLY A 729 29.45 28.17 25.34
N ASN A 730 28.56 28.29 26.33
CA ASN A 730 28.30 29.52 27.09
C ASN A 730 29.63 30.17 27.53
N THR A 731 30.13 31.12 26.74
CA THR A 731 31.29 31.92 27.09
C THR A 731 30.95 33.37 26.81
N ARG A 732 30.74 34.11 27.91
CA ARG A 732 30.51 35.55 27.91
C ARG A 732 31.68 36.26 27.24
N ILE A 733 31.46 36.79 26.04
CA ILE A 733 32.31 37.86 25.49
C ILE A 733 31.54 39.17 25.67
N SER A 734 32.11 40.02 26.50
CA SER A 734 31.59 41.33 26.88
C SER A 734 31.58 42.32 25.72
N GLY A 735 30.43 42.98 25.51
CA GLY A 735 30.39 44.36 25.02
C GLY A 735 29.92 44.61 23.58
N LYS A 736 28.66 44.30 23.25
CA LYS A 736 27.78 45.01 22.27
C LYS A 736 26.36 44.48 22.52
N GLY A 737 25.36 45.35 22.67
CA GLY A 737 24.03 45.00 23.19
C GLY A 737 23.40 43.76 22.54
N ASP A 738 23.10 42.74 23.34
CA ASP A 738 22.52 41.48 22.88
C ASP A 738 21.23 41.73 22.11
N ILE A 739 21.21 41.36 20.82
CA ILE A 739 20.00 41.38 20.01
C ILE A 739 19.07 40.30 20.57
N LYS A 740 18.03 40.71 21.29
CA LYS A 740 17.01 39.80 21.79
C LYS A 740 16.29 39.14 20.61
N MET A 741 16.34 37.81 20.55
CA MET A 741 15.62 37.01 19.56
C MET A 741 14.29 36.51 20.15
N GLU A 742 13.25 36.52 19.33
CA GLU A 742 11.93 35.92 19.60
C GLU A 742 11.64 34.82 18.58
N TRP A 743 10.60 34.02 18.84
CA TRP A 743 10.21 32.89 18.01
C TRP A 743 8.77 33.03 17.55
N ALA A 744 8.55 32.84 16.26
CA ALA A 744 7.23 32.74 15.65
C ALA A 744 6.95 31.26 15.35
N GLU A 745 5.87 30.74 15.90
CA GLU A 745 5.42 29.37 15.66
C GLU A 745 4.50 29.31 14.45
N TYR A 746 4.65 28.29 13.61
CA TYR A 746 3.86 28.08 12.41
C TYR A 746 3.28 26.67 12.33
N ASP A 747 2.11 26.54 11.72
CA ASP A 747 1.47 25.28 11.33
C ASP A 747 1.48 25.11 9.80
N LEU A 748 1.81 23.91 9.34
CA LEU A 748 1.76 23.56 7.93
C LEU A 748 0.31 23.60 7.41
N SER A 749 0.09 24.28 6.28
CA SER A 749 -1.23 24.45 5.67
C SER A 749 -1.33 23.91 4.24
N ALA A 750 -0.24 23.92 3.47
CA ALA A 750 -0.20 23.29 2.15
C ALA A 750 1.21 22.83 1.76
N ILE A 751 1.27 21.83 0.89
CA ILE A 751 2.49 21.30 0.27
C ILE A 751 2.23 21.14 -1.23
N VAL A 752 3.09 21.72 -2.07
CA VAL A 752 3.12 21.46 -3.51
C VAL A 752 4.24 20.46 -3.80
N ILE A 753 3.89 19.34 -4.43
CA ILE A 753 4.82 18.27 -4.79
C ILE A 753 5.15 18.35 -6.27
N HIS A 754 6.43 18.17 -6.62
CA HIS A 754 6.87 17.93 -7.99
C HIS A 754 7.17 16.44 -8.21
N SER A 755 6.40 15.80 -9.07
CA SER A 755 6.56 14.41 -9.52
C SER A 755 7.36 14.33 -10.82
N GLY A 756 8.50 13.65 -10.79
CA GLY A 756 9.36 13.44 -11.95
C GLY A 756 10.84 13.45 -11.57
N SER A 757 11.63 12.53 -12.14
CA SER A 757 13.08 12.44 -11.86
C SER A 757 13.93 13.48 -12.61
N SER A 758 13.31 14.24 -13.52
CA SER A 758 13.97 15.26 -14.34
C SER A 758 13.77 16.65 -13.75
N ALA A 759 14.69 17.57 -14.07
CA ALA A 759 14.51 19.00 -13.83
C ALA A 759 13.75 19.71 -14.97
N GLU A 760 13.59 19.03 -16.11
CA GLU A 760 13.02 19.61 -17.34
C GLU A 760 11.55 19.26 -17.54
N TYR A 761 11.08 18.17 -16.89
CA TYR A 761 9.71 17.72 -17.02
C TYR A 761 9.20 17.01 -15.76
N GLY A 762 7.89 17.08 -15.56
CA GLY A 762 7.20 16.44 -14.45
C GLY A 762 5.74 16.84 -14.35
N HIS A 763 5.15 16.55 -13.20
CA HIS A 763 3.76 16.85 -12.86
C HIS A 763 3.67 17.44 -11.46
N TYR A 764 2.86 18.47 -11.28
CA TYR A 764 2.63 19.08 -9.97
C TYR A 764 1.27 18.67 -9.41
N TYR A 765 1.23 18.44 -8.10
CA TYR A 765 -0.01 18.29 -7.35
C TYR A 765 0.14 18.91 -5.95
N THR A 766 -0.99 19.15 -5.27
CA THR A 766 -1.01 19.90 -4.00
C THR A 766 -1.77 19.13 -2.91
N TYR A 767 -1.19 19.11 -1.72
CA TYR A 767 -1.93 18.84 -0.48
C TYR A 767 -2.24 20.17 0.21
N ALA A 768 -3.48 20.40 0.64
CA ALA A 768 -3.80 21.59 1.43
C ALA A 768 -4.98 21.34 2.38
N LYS A 769 -5.04 22.11 3.48
CA LYS A 769 -6.20 22.19 4.38
C LYS A 769 -6.71 23.64 4.48
N ASP A 770 -7.99 23.80 4.79
CA ASP A 770 -8.57 25.14 5.02
C ASP A 770 -8.25 25.66 6.42
N GLU A 771 -8.36 26.97 6.64
CA GLU A 771 -8.11 27.58 7.94
C GLU A 771 -9.21 27.17 8.93
N GLY A 772 -8.87 26.39 9.95
CA GLY A 772 -9.81 25.89 10.97
C GLY A 772 -10.45 24.53 10.67
N ASP A 773 -10.00 23.85 9.60
CA ASP A 773 -10.36 22.46 9.29
C ASP A 773 -9.13 21.56 9.46
N ASP A 774 -9.29 20.41 10.10
CA ASP A 774 -8.23 19.40 10.24
C ASP A 774 -8.20 18.42 9.05
N THR A 775 -9.17 18.54 8.13
CA THR A 775 -9.25 17.73 6.91
C THR A 775 -8.24 18.19 5.89
N TRP A 776 -7.32 17.29 5.53
CA TRP A 776 -6.40 17.49 4.41
C TRP A 776 -7.04 17.05 3.10
N TRP A 777 -6.72 17.78 2.04
CA TRP A 777 -7.22 17.51 0.71
C TRP A 777 -6.06 17.33 -0.26
N TYR A 778 -6.19 16.32 -1.11
CA TYR A 778 -5.32 16.04 -2.25
C TYR A 778 -5.94 16.65 -3.51
N PHE A 779 -5.23 17.57 -4.13
CA PHE A 779 -5.62 18.25 -5.37
C PHE A 779 -4.67 17.84 -6.49
N ASN A 780 -5.18 17.09 -7.45
CA ASN A 780 -4.47 16.71 -8.66
C ASN A 780 -5.34 17.07 -9.86
N ASP A 781 -5.13 18.29 -10.38
CA ASP A 781 -5.95 18.88 -11.43
C ASP A 781 -7.45 18.78 -11.11
N ASN A 782 -8.23 18.08 -11.94
CA ASN A 782 -9.68 17.93 -11.80
C ASN A 782 -10.07 16.91 -10.72
N PHE A 783 -9.11 16.15 -10.19
CA PHE A 783 -9.32 15.16 -9.15
C PHE A 783 -9.03 15.73 -7.77
N VAL A 784 -10.03 15.66 -6.89
CA VAL A 784 -9.94 16.12 -5.50
C VAL A 784 -10.38 15.01 -4.57
N ASN A 785 -9.57 14.69 -3.57
CA ASN A 785 -9.89 13.65 -2.58
C ASN A 785 -9.48 14.09 -1.17
N THR A 786 -10.10 13.53 -0.14
CA THR A 786 -9.67 13.75 1.24
C THR A 786 -8.47 12.87 1.58
N THR A 787 -7.63 13.33 2.50
CA THR A 787 -6.47 12.60 3.04
C THR A 787 -6.19 13.04 4.48
N SER A 788 -5.12 12.55 5.09
CA SER A 788 -4.64 12.96 6.42
C SER A 788 -3.17 13.37 6.36
N LEU A 789 -2.73 14.22 7.30
CA LEU A 789 -1.32 14.59 7.42
C LEU A 789 -0.43 13.35 7.65
N ARG A 790 -0.92 12.39 8.44
CA ARG A 790 -0.22 11.13 8.67
C ARG A 790 0.05 10.40 7.35
N ASN A 791 -0.96 10.28 6.48
CA ASN A 791 -0.79 9.63 5.18
C ASN A 791 0.20 10.41 4.29
N ILE A 792 0.17 11.75 4.35
CA ILE A 792 1.14 12.58 3.60
C ILE A 792 2.58 12.31 4.06
N ILE A 793 2.80 12.17 5.38
CA ILE A 793 4.12 11.96 5.98
C ILE A 793 4.61 10.51 5.82
N SER A 794 3.74 9.51 6.00
CA SER A 794 4.13 8.09 6.00
C SER A 794 4.07 7.40 4.63
N GLU A 795 3.21 7.86 3.72
CA GLU A 795 2.87 7.14 2.46
C GLU A 795 2.75 8.06 1.23
N GLY A 796 2.70 9.39 1.41
CA GLY A 796 2.26 10.34 0.38
C GLY A 796 3.35 10.93 -0.52
N VAL A 797 4.63 10.68 -0.26
CA VAL A 797 5.75 11.23 -1.02
C VAL A 797 6.81 10.15 -1.25
N ASP A 798 6.81 9.51 -2.42
CA ASP A 798 7.90 8.60 -2.83
C ASP A 798 9.07 9.43 -3.37
N TYR A 799 10.07 9.68 -2.52
CA TYR A 799 11.28 10.43 -2.85
C TYR A 799 12.13 9.86 -4.02
N ARG A 800 11.74 8.72 -4.61
CA ARG A 800 12.31 8.25 -5.88
C ARG A 800 11.87 9.08 -7.08
N TYR A 801 10.68 9.69 -7.03
CA TYR A 801 10.13 10.51 -8.12
C TYR A 801 9.48 11.81 -7.63
N ASP A 802 8.85 11.76 -6.47
CA ASP A 802 8.07 12.86 -5.89
C ASP A 802 8.89 13.58 -4.85
N THR A 803 9.01 14.89 -5.00
CA THR A 803 9.73 15.70 -4.03
C THR A 803 8.89 16.90 -3.63
N PRO A 804 8.68 17.15 -2.34
CA PRO A 804 8.02 18.36 -1.88
C PRO A 804 8.84 19.57 -2.32
N TYR A 805 8.19 20.55 -2.92
CA TYR A 805 8.85 21.67 -3.57
C TYR A 805 8.50 23.00 -2.92
N LEU A 806 7.21 23.26 -2.69
CA LEU A 806 6.75 24.45 -1.96
C LEU A 806 5.99 24.04 -0.70
N PHE A 807 6.23 24.75 0.39
CA PHE A 807 5.53 24.57 1.66
C PHE A 807 4.90 25.89 2.08
N PHE A 808 3.64 25.82 2.49
CA PHE A 808 2.90 26.94 3.05
C PHE A 808 2.67 26.67 4.53
N PHE A 809 3.08 27.63 5.34
CA PHE A 809 2.99 27.61 6.78
C PHE A 809 2.18 28.83 7.24
N ARG A 810 1.39 28.69 8.30
CA ARG A 810 0.57 29.76 8.89
C ARG A 810 1.05 30.02 10.30
N GLN A 811 1.31 31.28 10.63
CA GLN A 811 1.72 31.68 11.97
C GLN A 811 0.60 31.39 12.98
N LYS A 812 0.92 30.71 14.08
CA LYS A 812 0.02 30.56 15.22
C LYS A 812 -0.22 31.93 15.82
N THR A 813 -1.48 32.34 15.94
CA THR A 813 -1.82 33.55 16.69
C THR A 813 -1.38 33.35 18.14
N MET A 814 -0.49 34.22 18.63
CA MET A 814 -0.24 34.37 20.07
C MET A 814 -1.60 34.68 20.72
N ILE A 815 -2.16 33.71 21.44
CA ILE A 815 -3.25 33.99 22.36
C ILE A 815 -2.63 34.87 23.44
N ASN A 816 -2.79 36.19 23.31
CA ASN A 816 -2.58 37.09 24.42
C ASN A 816 -3.53 36.63 25.53
N ASN A 817 -3.00 35.95 26.54
CA ASN A 817 -3.71 35.49 27.74
C ASN A 817 -4.19 36.66 28.65
N ASN A 818 -4.55 37.80 28.07
CA ASN A 818 -5.07 38.98 28.77
C ASN A 818 -6.48 39.37 28.33
N LEU A 819 -7.33 38.39 28.01
CA LEU A 819 -8.79 38.57 27.89
C LEU A 819 -9.54 37.35 28.47
N GLY A 820 -9.10 36.87 29.63
CA GLY A 820 -9.87 35.99 30.48
C GLY A 820 -10.72 36.80 31.45
N GLN A 821 -11.77 37.47 30.95
CA GLN A 821 -12.99 37.86 31.68
C GLN A 821 -13.81 38.78 30.77
N LEU A 822 -14.89 38.26 30.19
CA LEU A 822 -16.23 38.88 30.24
C LEU A 822 -17.22 38.05 29.40
N VAL A 823 -18.21 37.54 30.15
CA VAL A 823 -19.61 37.26 29.76
C VAL A 823 -19.86 36.06 28.84
N THR A 824 -20.20 34.95 29.50
CA THR A 824 -21.25 34.04 29.07
C THR A 824 -22.59 34.78 28.97
N SER A 825 -23.21 34.82 27.79
CA SER A 825 -24.67 34.86 27.64
C SER A 825 -25.11 34.66 26.19
N SER A 826 -26.05 33.70 26.04
CA SER A 826 -26.90 33.32 24.90
C SER A 826 -26.25 32.72 23.66
#